data_AF-A0A5C5YZU8-F1
#
_entry.id   AF-A0A5C5YZU8-F1
#
_cell.length_a   1.000
_cell.length_b   1.000
_cell.length_c   1.000
_cell.angle_alpha   90.00
_cell.angle_beta   90.00
_cell.angle_gamma   90.00
#
_symmetry.space_group_name_H-M   'P 1'
#
loop_
_entity.id
_entity.type
_entity.pdbx_description
1 polymer ?
#
loop_
_entity_poly.entity_id
_entity_poly.type
_entity_poly.pdbx_seq_one_letter_code
_entity_poly.pdbx_strand_id
1 'polypeptide(L)'
;MNRMLNWFVVFAIVIQALMVEAYADDPNPIAVIHPRPKPSTDYADAITKLMAAIDHEVTQKALPAFSISLVDNDQIVWASGFGFQDAEQKLPASADTVYRVGSVSKLFTDIALLQLVEQGQLDLDKPVETYLPDFHPRNSYGIPITLRQLMSHRSGLVRESPVGHYFDPDEPTLTETVASLNQTSLVYKPETKTKYSNAAIAVVGAVLEKQLEVSHPDRVRTTILDPLSMNSSSFVVTPSIEPALASGWMYTYDGRRFEAPTFLLGTGPAGNLYSSVIDLSKFLVCLFSNGKVGSKQIISPEMLKQMTTPEADIDGKPQGFGLGFKIHDFDGTPKIGHGGAVYGFSTQLEALPEHKLGVAAAASLDASNGVVLRLAEYALRLMVAAKEEKTLPSYRVTVPIPAAQAAKLVGEYHEVNGEVNGDRFTRITELGGDVFMQRGTFRYQLRAVENDGTIVTDDVTGFGTTVKLENNDRLLVDDVVFQRVAEEPPPKVHAKWKGLIGEYGWDHNTLYILEDNQQLFALIEWFYYYPLKEVSEDVFEFPDYGLYHGERLLFSRDADGNATDVIAAEVKFVRREVRTIDSKTFKSTPAKPIGERLAEALESSPPPEQGEFRDADLVDLIALDPTIKLDIRFATENNLCGVAIYKQARAFMQRPAAQAVTRANARLKKLGFGLVIHDAYRPWHVTKMLWDAVPDNFKESVADPAIGSPHNRGGAVDLTLYDLATGKPIQMVSDYDEFSPRSLPMYDGGTSRERWCRYLLRQAMEAQGFTVSERQWWHFDFKDGDKYRIGNATFEQLVNSNQLNRTDQVDVDSLSVKESTEHSLRVAIGQIACMDSDLPGNLVRVENAIIRAKQENADLVCFPEMALRGWVNPVAHELAKPIPGHDSDCLCKLAKKHQVYISVGLAEKEDEELYDSAILIDDQGQILLKHRKINVLTELMSPSYTRGNVVTSVETKFGRIGLLICADTFDQSAVQRMVESKPTLLLVPYGWANKVDAWPQHGLTLKATVSAAAKKLGCTVVGTNSIGSISSGPWQGMIYGGQSYACDKSGDVIASGKDRDVDVVVFDVKKK
;
A
#
# COMPACT_ATOMS: atom_id res chain seq x y z
N MET A 1 84.52 41.06 -21.40
CA MET A 1 85.40 39.93 -21.05
C MET A 1 85.43 39.80 -19.54
N ASN A 2 84.82 38.80 -18.90
CA ASN A 2 83.92 37.77 -19.40
C ASN A 2 83.20 37.19 -18.17
N ARG A 3 81.87 37.04 -18.30
CA ARG A 3 81.01 36.06 -17.62
C ARG A 3 80.76 36.29 -16.12
N MET A 4 79.52 36.44 -15.64
CA MET A 4 78.20 36.09 -16.20
C MET A 4 77.11 37.03 -15.64
N LEU A 5 76.54 37.80 -16.57
CA LEU A 5 75.26 38.51 -16.56
C LEU A 5 74.25 37.50 -17.17
N ASN A 6 73.13 37.11 -16.56
CA ASN A 6 71.87 37.83 -16.33
C ASN A 6 71.09 37.01 -15.28
N TRP A 7 70.66 37.47 -14.10
CA TRP A 7 69.87 38.65 -13.69
C TRP A 7 68.39 38.66 -14.12
N PHE A 8 67.55 38.37 -13.12
CA PHE A 8 66.27 39.00 -12.76
C PHE A 8 64.99 38.70 -13.56
N VAL A 9 63.92 38.48 -12.76
CA VAL A 9 62.49 38.34 -13.08
C VAL A 9 62.02 36.92 -13.41
N VAL A 10 61.68 36.12 -12.38
CA VAL A 10 60.40 35.40 -12.10
C VAL A 10 60.62 34.56 -10.82
N PHE A 11 61.03 35.20 -9.73
CA PHE A 11 61.13 34.57 -8.40
C PHE A 11 60.58 35.55 -7.35
N ALA A 12 59.37 36.02 -7.62
CA ALA A 12 58.55 36.91 -6.78
C ALA A 12 57.10 36.40 -6.71
N ILE A 13 56.95 35.08 -6.74
CA ILE A 13 55.71 34.37 -6.40
C ILE A 13 56.18 33.20 -5.56
N VAL A 14 55.56 32.97 -4.41
CA VAL A 14 55.96 32.01 -3.36
C VAL A 14 57.05 32.55 -2.43
N ILE A 15 56.67 33.51 -1.58
CA ILE A 15 56.85 33.55 -0.11
C ILE A 15 56.31 34.93 0.29
N GLN A 16 54.99 35.05 0.23
CA GLN A 16 54.24 36.20 0.71
C GLN A 16 53.03 35.67 1.48
N ALA A 17 53.34 35.02 2.59
CA ALA A 17 52.42 34.72 3.67
C ALA A 17 53.29 34.24 4.81
N LEU A 18 53.92 35.18 5.52
CA LEU A 18 54.38 35.07 6.91
C LEU A 18 55.05 36.40 7.28
N MET A 19 54.59 37.01 8.37
CA MET A 19 55.03 38.26 9.01
C MET A 19 54.32 39.57 8.60
N VAL A 20 53.02 39.65 8.89
CA VAL A 20 52.41 40.82 9.56
C VAL A 20 51.49 40.26 10.66
N GLU A 21 52.03 40.06 11.85
CA GLU A 21 51.28 39.76 13.09
C GLU A 21 51.67 40.81 14.11
N ALA A 22 50.83 41.84 14.27
CA ALA A 22 50.69 42.62 15.50
C ALA A 22 49.47 43.55 15.41
N TYR A 23 48.44 43.22 16.20
CA TYR A 23 47.30 44.02 16.68
C TYR A 23 46.13 44.34 15.74
N ALA A 24 45.06 43.56 15.91
CA ALA A 24 43.70 44.07 16.13
C ALA A 24 42.90 43.05 16.96
N ASP A 25 42.14 43.56 17.93
CA ASP A 25 41.40 42.88 18.99
C ASP A 25 40.38 41.83 18.50
N ASP A 26 40.36 40.66 19.16
CA ASP A 26 39.25 39.69 19.09
C ASP A 26 38.47 39.70 20.43
N PRO A 27 37.23 40.20 20.46
CA PRO A 27 36.32 40.08 21.57
C PRO A 27 35.45 38.82 21.38
N ASN A 28 36.01 37.65 21.62
CA ASN A 28 35.23 36.43 21.84
C ASN A 28 35.69 35.76 23.14
N PRO A 29 34.84 35.70 24.18
CA PRO A 29 35.19 34.99 25.39
C PRO A 29 35.30 33.50 25.07
N ILE A 30 36.51 32.96 25.24
CA ILE A 30 36.74 31.53 25.36
C ILE A 30 35.87 31.05 26.53
N ALA A 31 34.73 30.45 26.20
CA ALA A 31 33.94 29.71 27.15
C ALA A 31 34.84 28.59 27.69
N VAL A 32 35.17 28.68 28.97
CA VAL A 32 35.70 27.55 29.74
C VAL A 32 34.73 26.39 29.52
N ILE A 33 35.15 25.40 28.74
CA ILE A 33 34.41 24.14 28.59
C ILE A 33 34.54 23.42 29.93
N HIS A 34 33.56 23.64 30.80
CA HIS A 34 33.24 22.62 31.78
C HIS A 34 32.94 21.34 31.00
N PRO A 35 33.50 20.17 31.39
CA PRO A 35 33.10 18.92 30.79
C PRO A 35 31.58 18.81 30.96
N ARG A 36 30.84 18.87 29.84
CA ARG A 36 29.42 18.53 29.88
C ARG A 36 29.36 17.08 30.35
N PRO A 37 28.55 16.76 31.38
CA PRO A 37 28.31 15.36 31.69
C PRO A 37 27.86 14.67 30.39
N LYS A 38 28.40 13.47 30.12
CA LYS A 38 27.81 12.59 29.11
C LYS A 38 26.30 12.55 29.37
N PRO A 39 25.43 12.72 28.35
CA PRO A 39 24.01 12.45 28.52
C PRO A 39 23.86 11.08 29.20
N SER A 40 23.04 10.99 30.25
CA SER A 40 22.87 9.77 31.06
C SER A 40 22.18 8.64 30.31
N THR A 41 21.73 8.88 29.08
CA THR A 41 20.87 7.99 28.31
C THR A 41 21.34 7.90 26.86
N ASP A 42 21.78 6.71 26.46
CA ASP A 42 22.01 6.33 25.07
C ASP A 42 20.75 5.66 24.52
N TYR A 43 20.13 6.26 23.51
CA TYR A 43 18.92 5.74 22.87
C TYR A 43 19.22 4.75 21.72
N ALA A 44 20.48 4.36 21.46
CA ALA A 44 20.86 3.54 20.31
C ALA A 44 20.04 2.24 20.14
N ASP A 45 19.84 1.47 21.22
CA ASP A 45 19.06 0.22 21.19
C ASP A 45 17.56 0.49 20.95
N ALA A 46 17.03 1.57 21.56
CA ALA A 46 15.67 2.03 21.33
C ALA A 46 15.46 2.45 19.87
N ILE A 47 16.38 3.23 19.31
CA ILE A 47 16.36 3.67 17.91
C ILE A 47 16.43 2.47 16.97
N THR A 48 17.32 1.49 17.22
CA THR A 48 17.44 0.28 16.41
C THR A 48 16.12 -0.51 16.38
N LYS A 49 15.48 -0.68 17.54
CA LYS A 49 14.16 -1.34 17.63
C LYS A 49 13.06 -0.55 16.94
N LEU A 50 13.09 0.78 17.03
CA LEU A 50 12.13 1.65 16.38
C LEU A 50 12.28 1.59 14.86
N MET A 51 13.50 1.64 14.33
CA MET A 51 13.78 1.52 12.89
C MET A 51 13.20 0.22 12.33
N ALA A 52 13.42 -0.92 12.99
CA ALA A 52 12.86 -2.20 12.54
C ALA A 52 11.31 -2.20 12.52
N ALA A 53 10.67 -1.53 13.48
CA ALA A 53 9.22 -1.37 13.49
C ALA A 53 8.73 -0.44 12.37
N ILE A 54 9.44 0.67 12.11
CA ILE A 54 9.14 1.60 11.02
C ILE A 54 9.27 0.89 9.68
N ASP A 55 10.38 0.17 9.43
CA ASP A 55 10.61 -0.55 8.18
C ASP A 55 9.49 -1.58 7.91
N HIS A 56 9.06 -2.29 8.96
CA HIS A 56 7.93 -3.21 8.88
C HIS A 56 6.64 -2.51 8.47
N GLU A 57 6.26 -1.41 9.14
CA GLU A 57 5.01 -0.70 8.85
C GLU A 57 5.04 0.02 7.49
N VAL A 58 6.13 0.70 7.16
CA VAL A 58 6.32 1.39 5.87
C VAL A 58 6.19 0.39 4.72
N THR A 59 6.82 -0.78 4.86
CA THR A 59 6.76 -1.85 3.84
C THR A 59 5.36 -2.48 3.78
N GLN A 60 4.82 -2.91 4.92
CA GLN A 60 3.53 -3.62 4.98
C GLN A 60 2.38 -2.73 4.48
N LYS A 61 2.40 -1.44 4.80
CA LYS A 61 1.34 -0.49 4.47
C LYS A 61 1.62 0.30 3.19
N ALA A 62 2.75 0.04 2.53
CA ALA A 62 3.20 0.75 1.34
C ALA A 62 3.11 2.28 1.50
N LEU A 63 3.58 2.80 2.64
CA LEU A 63 3.64 4.25 2.88
C LEU A 63 4.66 4.87 1.91
N PRO A 64 4.32 5.93 1.14
CA PRO A 64 5.27 6.53 0.20
C PRO A 64 6.44 7.18 0.93
N ALA A 65 6.15 8.05 1.89
CA ALA A 65 7.13 8.67 2.78
C ALA A 65 6.65 8.60 4.23
N PHE A 66 7.60 8.44 5.15
CA PHE A 66 7.40 8.56 6.59
C PHE A 66 8.63 9.24 7.22
N SER A 67 8.42 10.26 8.06
CA SER A 67 9.50 10.90 8.83
C SER A 67 9.13 10.94 10.30
N ILE A 68 10.13 10.84 11.17
CA ILE A 68 9.96 10.86 12.63
C ILE A 68 11.16 11.52 13.30
N SER A 69 10.93 12.20 14.41
CA SER A 69 11.94 12.76 15.30
C SER A 69 11.62 12.47 16.77
N LEU A 70 12.68 12.32 17.57
CA LEU A 70 12.64 12.07 19.00
C LEU A 70 13.31 13.24 19.74
N VAL A 71 12.62 13.77 20.74
CA VAL A 71 13.08 14.90 21.56
C VAL A 71 13.19 14.46 23.01
N ASP A 72 14.34 14.71 23.64
CA ASP A 72 14.53 14.59 25.09
C ASP A 72 14.98 15.95 25.63
N ASN A 73 14.12 16.54 26.47
CA ASN A 73 14.31 17.86 27.07
C ASN A 73 14.53 18.96 26.02
N ASP A 74 15.76 19.39 25.80
CA ASP A 74 16.15 20.49 24.93
C ASP A 74 16.86 20.03 23.66
N GLN A 75 16.89 18.72 23.38
CA GLN A 75 17.66 18.13 22.28
C GLN A 75 16.82 17.19 21.42
N ILE A 76 17.02 17.28 20.11
CA ILE A 76 16.60 16.25 19.17
C ILE A 76 17.64 15.13 19.27
N VAL A 77 17.27 13.99 19.82
CA VAL A 77 18.19 12.86 20.05
C VAL A 77 18.33 11.97 18.82
N TRP A 78 17.31 11.94 17.96
CA TRP A 78 17.32 11.25 16.67
C TRP A 78 16.21 11.78 15.76
N ALA A 79 16.45 11.80 14.46
CA ALA A 79 15.42 12.05 13.45
C ALA A 79 15.81 11.39 12.13
N SER A 80 14.83 10.85 11.39
CA SER A 80 15.08 10.20 10.11
C SER A 80 13.84 10.19 9.22
N GLY A 81 14.04 9.84 7.95
CA GLY A 81 13.00 9.62 6.94
C GLY A 81 13.13 8.26 6.28
N PHE A 82 12.00 7.74 5.81
CA PHE A 82 11.84 6.39 5.25
C PHE A 82 10.94 6.47 4.02
N GLY A 83 11.24 5.68 3.00
CA GLY A 83 10.56 5.74 1.70
C GLY A 83 11.06 6.89 0.83
N PHE A 84 10.20 7.42 -0.02
CA PHE A 84 10.51 8.45 -1.02
C PHE A 84 9.61 9.66 -0.83
N GLN A 85 10.23 10.84 -0.67
CA GLN A 85 9.54 12.12 -0.75
C GLN A 85 8.84 12.24 -2.12
N ASP A 86 9.53 11.82 -3.18
CA ASP A 86 8.99 11.71 -4.54
C ASP A 86 9.54 10.41 -5.16
N ALA A 87 8.63 9.46 -5.41
CA ALA A 87 8.99 8.14 -5.94
C ALA A 87 9.35 8.18 -7.43
N GLU A 88 8.76 9.09 -8.21
CA GLU A 88 9.05 9.23 -9.64
C GLU A 88 10.45 9.80 -9.86
N GLN A 89 10.81 10.81 -9.06
CA GLN A 89 12.15 11.40 -9.04
C GLN A 89 13.18 10.57 -8.25
N LYS A 90 12.73 9.51 -7.55
CA LYS A 90 13.53 8.68 -6.65
C LYS A 90 14.23 9.50 -5.56
N LEU A 91 13.57 10.55 -5.10
CA LEU A 91 14.05 11.41 -4.02
C LEU A 91 13.71 10.74 -2.67
N PRO A 92 14.70 10.27 -1.89
CA PRO A 92 14.41 9.63 -0.60
C PRO A 92 13.81 10.64 0.38
N ALA A 93 12.89 10.16 1.21
CA ALA A 93 12.39 10.95 2.33
C ALA A 93 13.48 11.14 3.39
N SER A 94 13.48 12.29 4.07
CA SER A 94 14.42 12.61 5.15
C SER A 94 13.67 13.24 6.34
N ALA A 95 14.39 13.54 7.42
CA ALA A 95 13.82 14.30 8.53
C ALA A 95 13.41 15.74 8.13
N ASP A 96 14.00 16.28 7.06
CA ASP A 96 13.74 17.62 6.53
C ASP A 96 12.60 17.66 5.52
N THR A 97 12.13 16.50 5.04
CA THR A 97 10.96 16.41 4.17
C THR A 97 9.76 17.10 4.82
N VAL A 98 9.09 17.94 4.04
CA VAL A 98 7.92 18.73 4.45
C VAL A 98 6.65 17.95 4.15
N TYR A 99 5.71 18.02 5.09
CA TYR A 99 4.38 17.42 5.00
C TYR A 99 3.33 18.49 5.27
N ARG A 100 2.10 18.29 4.79
CA ARG A 100 0.94 19.04 5.32
C ARG A 100 0.56 18.43 6.65
N VAL A 101 0.73 19.14 7.75
CA VAL A 101 0.56 18.58 9.11
C VAL A 101 -0.88 18.67 9.62
N GLY A 102 -1.81 19.07 8.76
CA GLY A 102 -3.24 19.12 9.03
C GLY A 102 -3.55 19.81 10.37
N SER A 103 -4.32 19.14 11.21
CA SER A 103 -4.84 19.74 12.46
C SER A 103 -3.80 20.09 13.54
N VAL A 104 -2.52 19.71 13.39
CA VAL A 104 -1.44 20.28 14.23
C VAL A 104 -1.38 21.81 14.11
N SER A 105 -1.83 22.35 12.97
CA SER A 105 -2.00 23.80 12.72
C SER A 105 -2.73 24.55 13.85
N LYS A 106 -3.73 23.91 14.47
CA LYS A 106 -4.58 24.54 15.49
C LYS A 106 -3.76 25.06 16.67
N LEU A 107 -2.75 24.30 17.10
CA LEU A 107 -1.88 24.66 18.21
C LEU A 107 -1.18 26.01 17.97
N PHE A 108 -0.74 26.26 16.73
CA PHE A 108 -0.07 27.50 16.36
C PHE A 108 -1.04 28.68 16.28
N THR A 109 -2.25 28.46 15.76
CA THR A 109 -3.33 29.45 15.76
C THR A 109 -3.73 29.84 17.18
N ASP A 110 -3.92 28.85 18.05
CA ASP A 110 -4.32 29.03 19.44
C ASP A 110 -3.25 29.80 20.23
N ILE A 111 -1.97 29.47 20.04
CA ILE A 111 -0.86 30.21 20.67
C ILE A 111 -0.83 31.67 20.18
N ALA A 112 -1.00 31.91 18.88
CA ALA A 112 -1.01 33.26 18.34
C ALA A 112 -2.11 34.13 18.96
N LEU A 113 -3.29 33.54 19.23
CA LEU A 113 -4.40 34.21 19.92
C LEU A 113 -4.12 34.39 21.41
N LEU A 114 -3.61 33.37 22.10
CA LEU A 114 -3.28 33.44 23.52
C LEU A 114 -2.20 34.49 23.82
N GLN A 115 -1.26 34.75 22.90
CA GLN A 115 -0.33 35.88 23.04
C GLN A 115 -1.04 37.23 23.16
N LEU A 116 -2.19 37.43 22.50
CA LEU A 116 -2.98 38.66 22.63
C LEU A 116 -3.77 38.70 23.95
N VAL A 117 -4.18 37.53 24.45
CA VAL A 117 -4.79 37.40 25.78
C VAL A 117 -3.79 37.77 26.87
N GLU A 118 -2.54 37.30 26.78
CA GLU A 118 -1.45 37.67 27.70
C GLU A 118 -1.14 39.17 27.70
N GLN A 119 -1.33 39.81 26.54
CA GLN A 119 -1.15 41.26 26.37
C GLN A 119 -2.37 42.06 26.85
N GLY A 120 -3.43 41.39 27.34
CA GLY A 120 -4.67 42.02 27.79
C GLY A 120 -5.52 42.61 26.66
N GLN A 121 -5.23 42.27 25.40
CA GLN A 121 -5.97 42.75 24.23
C GLN A 121 -7.23 41.90 23.96
N LEU A 122 -7.18 40.62 24.31
CA LEU A 122 -8.29 39.68 24.21
C LEU A 122 -8.64 39.09 25.58
N ASP A 123 -9.89 38.63 25.70
CA ASP A 123 -10.42 37.94 26.87
C ASP A 123 -11.07 36.64 26.38
N LEU A 124 -10.62 35.51 26.92
CA LEU A 124 -11.05 34.18 26.50
C LEU A 124 -12.54 33.93 26.74
N ASP A 125 -13.11 34.62 27.73
CA ASP A 125 -14.45 34.34 28.28
C ASP A 125 -15.48 35.40 27.87
N LYS A 126 -15.06 36.39 27.05
CA LYS A 126 -16.00 37.32 26.41
C LYS A 126 -16.69 36.69 25.20
N PRO A 127 -17.93 37.12 24.89
CA PRO A 127 -18.60 36.77 23.65
C PRO A 127 -17.74 37.13 22.43
N VAL A 128 -17.59 36.21 21.48
CA VAL A 128 -16.82 36.39 20.25
C VAL A 128 -17.36 37.56 19.41
N GLU A 129 -18.65 37.85 19.51
CA GLU A 129 -19.32 38.99 18.88
C GLU A 129 -18.71 40.35 19.30
N THR A 130 -18.01 40.39 20.44
CA THR A 130 -17.22 41.57 20.86
C THR A 130 -16.10 41.89 19.87
N TYR A 131 -15.53 40.86 19.25
CA TYR A 131 -14.39 40.96 18.35
C TYR A 131 -14.79 40.84 16.88
N LEU A 132 -15.84 40.07 16.59
CA LEU A 132 -16.43 39.89 15.27
C LEU A 132 -17.93 40.22 15.33
N PRO A 133 -18.31 41.51 15.22
CA PRO A 133 -19.71 41.92 15.35
C PRO A 133 -20.66 41.33 14.31
N ASP A 134 -20.15 40.90 13.16
CA ASP A 134 -20.95 40.28 12.10
C ASP A 134 -21.08 38.75 12.25
N PHE A 135 -20.45 38.14 13.27
CA PHE A 135 -20.51 36.70 13.53
C PHE A 135 -21.71 36.35 14.41
N HIS A 136 -22.76 35.84 13.79
CA HIS A 136 -24.05 35.52 14.40
C HIS A 136 -24.64 34.20 13.86
N PRO A 137 -24.02 33.05 14.15
CA PRO A 137 -24.65 31.76 13.88
C PRO A 137 -25.96 31.63 14.67
N ARG A 138 -26.91 30.81 14.17
CA ARG A 138 -28.20 30.66 14.85
C ARG A 138 -28.02 29.92 16.17
N ASN A 139 -28.19 30.64 17.26
CA ASN A 139 -28.03 30.15 18.62
C ASN A 139 -29.37 30.12 19.37
N SER A 140 -30.05 28.97 19.33
CA SER A 140 -31.32 28.76 20.03
C SER A 140 -31.17 28.59 21.55
N TYR A 141 -29.93 28.50 22.06
CA TYR A 141 -29.66 28.21 23.47
C TYR A 141 -29.43 29.46 24.32
N GLY A 142 -29.22 30.63 23.70
CA GLY A 142 -29.01 31.90 24.40
C GLY A 142 -27.72 31.99 25.23
N ILE A 143 -26.78 31.07 25.01
CA ILE A 143 -25.44 31.08 25.64
C ILE A 143 -24.44 31.62 24.61
N PRO A 144 -23.79 32.78 24.85
CA PRO A 144 -22.82 33.34 23.91
C PRO A 144 -21.64 32.39 23.67
N ILE A 145 -21.09 32.44 22.46
CA ILE A 145 -19.90 31.67 22.08
C ILE A 145 -18.65 32.44 22.53
N THR A 146 -17.72 31.79 23.22
CA THR A 146 -16.45 32.39 23.67
C THR A 146 -15.22 31.81 22.95
N LEU A 147 -14.09 32.51 23.00
CA LEU A 147 -12.81 32.01 22.44
C LEU A 147 -12.36 30.71 23.13
N ARG A 148 -12.55 30.61 24.45
CA ARG A 148 -12.27 29.38 25.21
C ARG A 148 -13.04 28.20 24.64
N GLN A 149 -14.34 28.36 24.42
CA GLN A 149 -15.22 27.31 23.90
C GLN A 149 -14.86 26.91 22.47
N LEU A 150 -14.40 27.85 21.63
CA LEU A 150 -13.96 27.53 20.27
C LEU A 150 -12.68 26.67 20.28
N MET A 151 -11.67 27.10 21.04
CA MET A 151 -10.36 26.42 21.14
C MET A 151 -10.42 25.07 21.86
N SER A 152 -11.42 24.86 22.72
CA SER A 152 -11.65 23.59 23.40
C SER A 152 -12.68 22.69 22.71
N HIS A 153 -13.20 23.08 21.55
CA HIS A 153 -14.26 22.37 20.81
C HIS A 153 -15.58 22.19 21.60
N ARG A 154 -15.93 23.17 22.41
CA ARG A 154 -17.13 23.20 23.28
C ARG A 154 -18.13 24.29 22.91
N SER A 155 -17.96 25.00 21.80
CA SER A 155 -18.90 26.03 21.35
C SER A 155 -20.24 25.47 20.86
N GLY A 156 -20.30 24.18 20.53
CA GLY A 156 -21.46 23.56 19.90
C GLY A 156 -21.60 23.87 18.41
N LEU A 157 -20.63 24.56 17.81
CA LEU A 157 -20.61 24.90 16.38
C LEU A 157 -20.51 23.63 15.52
N VAL A 158 -20.97 23.75 14.27
CA VAL A 158 -20.85 22.72 13.22
C VAL A 158 -19.39 22.32 12.99
N ARG A 159 -19.14 21.13 12.45
CA ARG A 159 -17.76 20.68 12.20
C ARG A 159 -17.08 21.53 11.13
N GLU A 160 -17.74 21.63 9.98
CA GLU A 160 -17.28 22.32 8.77
C GLU A 160 -18.19 23.52 8.47
N SER A 161 -17.64 24.56 7.83
CA SER A 161 -18.39 25.71 7.35
C SER A 161 -19.06 25.43 6.01
N PRO A 162 -20.20 26.06 5.66
CA PRO A 162 -20.81 25.90 4.34
C PRO A 162 -19.91 26.30 3.16
N VAL A 163 -18.96 27.22 3.38
CA VAL A 163 -17.95 27.68 2.41
C VAL A 163 -16.56 27.47 3.01
N GLY A 164 -15.57 27.06 2.22
CA GLY A 164 -14.18 26.89 2.66
C GLY A 164 -13.91 25.65 3.51
N HIS A 165 -14.86 24.72 3.54
CA HIS A 165 -14.76 23.44 4.23
C HIS A 165 -13.67 22.52 3.65
N TYR A 166 -13.40 21.41 4.34
CA TYR A 166 -12.48 20.36 3.90
C TYR A 166 -12.63 19.91 2.43
N PHE A 167 -13.85 19.87 1.89
CA PHE A 167 -14.11 19.43 0.51
C PHE A 167 -14.02 20.52 -0.56
N ASP A 168 -13.80 21.79 -0.17
CA ASP A 168 -13.95 22.94 -1.06
C ASP A 168 -12.63 23.23 -1.80
N PRO A 169 -12.52 22.99 -3.11
CA PRO A 169 -11.30 23.24 -3.86
C PRO A 169 -11.14 24.72 -4.27
N ASP A 170 -12.11 25.58 -4.00
CA ASP A 170 -12.15 26.96 -4.53
C ASP A 170 -11.29 27.95 -3.73
N GLU A 171 -10.64 27.49 -2.65
CA GLU A 171 -9.75 28.28 -1.78
C GLU A 171 -10.34 29.64 -1.32
N PRO A 172 -11.59 29.70 -0.80
CA PRO A 172 -12.20 30.96 -0.40
C PRO A 172 -11.44 31.61 0.77
N THR A 173 -11.61 32.91 0.92
CA THR A 173 -10.96 33.65 2.01
C THR A 173 -11.48 33.22 3.38
N LEU A 174 -10.67 33.45 4.42
CA LEU A 174 -11.09 33.20 5.80
C LEU A 174 -12.33 34.01 6.19
N THR A 175 -12.47 35.23 5.63
CA THR A 175 -13.64 36.09 5.84
C THR A 175 -14.91 35.48 5.25
N GLU A 176 -14.86 34.99 4.00
CA GLU A 176 -16.01 34.33 3.36
C GLU A 176 -16.38 33.04 4.10
N THR A 177 -15.38 32.25 4.49
CA THR A 177 -15.52 31.04 5.29
C THR A 177 -16.27 31.33 6.60
N VAL A 178 -15.82 32.32 7.38
CA VAL A 178 -16.46 32.67 8.67
C VAL A 178 -17.83 33.30 8.48
N ALA A 179 -18.03 34.13 7.46
CA ALA A 179 -19.34 34.73 7.16
C ALA A 179 -20.40 33.68 6.83
N SER A 180 -20.00 32.57 6.19
CA SER A 180 -20.93 31.47 5.85
C SER A 180 -21.54 30.79 7.07
N LEU A 181 -20.87 30.84 8.24
CA LEU A 181 -21.35 30.24 9.48
C LEU A 181 -22.60 30.92 10.04
N ASN A 182 -22.90 32.16 9.63
CA ASN A 182 -24.14 32.84 10.01
C ASN A 182 -25.40 32.13 9.49
N GLN A 183 -25.25 31.22 8.51
CA GLN A 183 -26.36 30.46 7.94
C GLN A 183 -26.67 29.20 8.74
N THR A 184 -25.73 28.74 9.58
CA THR A 184 -25.80 27.47 10.32
C THR A 184 -26.48 27.64 11.69
N SER A 185 -26.76 26.52 12.35
CA SER A 185 -27.25 26.48 13.74
C SER A 185 -26.27 25.72 14.63
N LEU A 186 -26.20 26.08 15.91
CA LEU A 186 -25.43 25.31 16.88
C LEU A 186 -25.99 23.88 17.00
N VAL A 187 -25.10 22.89 16.83
CA VAL A 187 -25.39 21.45 16.92
C VAL A 187 -25.70 21.07 18.38
N TYR A 188 -24.91 21.60 19.31
CA TYR A 188 -25.10 21.36 20.74
C TYR A 188 -25.18 22.69 21.49
N LYS A 189 -25.81 22.64 22.66
CA LYS A 189 -25.69 23.72 23.63
C LYS A 189 -24.20 23.90 24.00
N PRO A 190 -23.65 25.12 24.01
CA PRO A 190 -22.27 25.34 24.41
C PRO A 190 -21.95 24.67 25.76
N GLU A 191 -20.74 24.13 25.89
CA GLU A 191 -20.20 23.46 27.08
C GLU A 191 -20.90 22.15 27.48
N THR A 192 -21.81 21.60 26.66
CA THR A 192 -22.47 20.33 26.98
C THR A 192 -21.84 19.10 26.34
N LYS A 193 -21.18 19.25 25.18
CA LYS A 193 -20.51 18.16 24.47
C LYS A 193 -19.27 18.70 23.76
N THR A 194 -18.23 17.88 23.68
CA THR A 194 -17.09 18.15 22.80
C THR A 194 -17.50 17.79 21.36
N LYS A 195 -17.55 18.79 20.49
CA LYS A 195 -17.81 18.66 19.05
C LYS A 195 -16.61 19.23 18.30
N TYR A 196 -15.73 18.35 17.84
CA TYR A 196 -14.54 18.76 17.09
C TYR A 196 -14.96 19.58 15.86
N SER A 197 -14.40 20.79 15.72
CA SER A 197 -14.85 21.78 14.74
C SER A 197 -13.67 22.53 14.13
N ASN A 198 -13.49 22.36 12.83
CA ASN A 198 -12.54 23.15 12.03
C ASN A 198 -13.08 24.57 11.85
N ALA A 199 -14.40 24.71 11.65
CA ALA A 199 -15.09 25.98 11.61
C ALA A 199 -14.83 26.84 12.85
N ALA A 200 -14.81 26.24 14.05
CA ALA A 200 -14.55 26.97 15.29
C ALA A 200 -13.14 27.60 15.30
N ILE A 201 -12.13 26.89 14.82
CA ILE A 201 -10.76 27.42 14.74
C ILE A 201 -10.60 28.44 13.61
N ALA A 202 -11.38 28.34 12.53
CA ALA A 202 -11.45 29.40 11.53
C ALA A 202 -11.93 30.73 12.14
N VAL A 203 -12.90 30.69 13.05
CA VAL A 203 -13.36 31.87 13.80
C VAL A 203 -12.24 32.43 14.70
N VAL A 204 -11.47 31.57 15.38
CA VAL A 204 -10.29 31.98 16.17
C VAL A 204 -9.27 32.72 15.29
N GLY A 205 -8.99 32.20 14.10
CA GLY A 205 -8.13 32.87 13.11
C GLY A 205 -8.68 34.21 12.62
N ALA A 206 -9.99 34.30 12.39
CA ALA A 206 -10.61 35.56 11.95
C ALA A 206 -10.58 36.64 13.03
N VAL A 207 -10.68 36.27 14.32
CA VAL A 207 -10.47 37.20 15.44
C VAL A 207 -9.05 37.77 15.41
N LEU A 208 -8.04 36.94 15.15
CA LEU A 208 -6.65 37.41 15.01
C LEU A 208 -6.50 38.43 13.89
N GLU A 209 -7.00 38.13 12.69
CA GLU A 209 -6.89 39.03 11.53
C GLU A 209 -7.61 40.36 11.79
N LYS A 210 -8.80 40.30 12.39
CA LYS A 210 -9.61 41.50 12.67
C LYS A 210 -8.95 42.44 13.67
N GLN A 211 -8.31 41.91 14.71
CA GLN A 211 -7.76 42.72 15.79
C GLN A 211 -6.41 43.35 15.44
N LEU A 212 -5.64 42.72 14.55
CA LEU A 212 -4.27 43.15 14.24
C LEU A 212 -4.11 43.75 12.85
N GLU A 213 -5.12 43.68 11.98
CA GLU A 213 -5.04 44.09 10.57
C GLU A 213 -3.85 43.44 9.82
N VAL A 214 -3.52 42.20 10.17
CA VAL A 214 -2.53 41.35 9.49
C VAL A 214 -3.13 39.99 9.17
N SER A 215 -2.60 39.32 8.14
CA SER A 215 -3.05 37.96 7.81
C SER A 215 -2.70 36.97 8.93
N HIS A 216 -3.52 35.94 9.10
CA HIS A 216 -3.25 34.85 10.03
C HIS A 216 -1.89 34.16 9.75
N PRO A 217 -1.55 33.81 8.49
CA PRO A 217 -0.24 33.25 8.16
C PRO A 217 0.93 34.15 8.58
N ASP A 218 0.85 35.46 8.31
CA ASP A 218 1.93 36.38 8.69
C ASP A 218 2.06 36.54 10.20
N ARG A 219 0.93 36.57 10.92
CA ARG A 219 0.95 36.64 12.39
C ARG A 219 1.66 35.42 12.97
N VAL A 220 1.27 34.21 12.55
CA VAL A 220 1.88 32.96 13.05
C VAL A 220 3.36 32.89 12.69
N ARG A 221 3.72 33.23 11.44
CA ARG A 221 5.11 33.26 10.99
C ARG A 221 5.98 34.17 11.86
N THR A 222 5.60 35.43 12.00
CA THR A 222 6.43 36.45 12.66
C THR A 222 6.53 36.29 14.18
N THR A 223 5.52 35.70 14.81
CA THR A 223 5.45 35.60 16.29
C THR A 223 5.75 34.22 16.85
N ILE A 224 5.72 33.18 16.01
CA ILE A 224 5.95 31.79 16.43
C ILE A 224 6.99 31.10 15.57
N LEU A 225 6.80 31.02 14.23
CA LEU A 225 7.68 30.22 13.37
C LEU A 225 9.10 30.81 13.26
N ASP A 226 9.24 32.08 12.89
CA ASP A 226 10.54 32.75 12.77
C ASP A 226 11.29 32.74 14.11
N PRO A 227 10.65 33.08 15.26
CA PRO A 227 11.29 32.99 16.57
C PRO A 227 11.77 31.59 16.97
N LEU A 228 11.04 30.55 16.56
CA LEU A 228 11.42 29.15 16.78
C LEU A 228 12.41 28.63 15.73
N SER A 229 12.79 29.45 14.74
CA SER A 229 13.62 29.05 13.60
C SER A 229 13.01 27.89 12.79
N MET A 230 11.68 27.86 12.67
CA MET A 230 10.94 26.87 11.89
C MET A 230 10.91 27.27 10.40
N ASN A 231 12.08 27.22 9.76
CA ASN A 231 12.29 27.75 8.40
C ASN A 231 11.68 26.90 7.27
N SER A 232 11.32 25.64 7.58
CA SER A 232 10.64 24.71 6.68
C SER A 232 9.15 24.60 7.04
N SER A 233 8.60 25.65 7.66
CA SER A 233 7.21 25.71 8.08
C SER A 233 6.50 26.95 7.58
N SER A 234 5.27 26.79 7.09
CA SER A 234 4.46 27.90 6.57
C SER A 234 2.99 27.49 6.49
N PHE A 235 2.07 28.45 6.60
CA PHE A 235 0.63 28.24 6.36
C PHE A 235 0.23 28.40 4.88
N VAL A 236 1.19 28.77 4.04
CA VAL A 236 1.03 28.92 2.59
C VAL A 236 2.20 28.23 1.88
N VAL A 237 2.01 27.83 0.63
CA VAL A 237 3.11 27.28 -0.17
C VAL A 237 4.10 28.40 -0.50
N THR A 238 5.38 28.20 -0.18
CA THR A 238 6.47 29.12 -0.50
C THR A 238 7.49 28.43 -1.41
N PRO A 239 8.39 29.18 -2.09
CA PRO A 239 9.45 28.58 -2.91
C PRO A 239 10.42 27.65 -2.15
N SER A 240 10.47 27.73 -0.82
CA SER A 240 11.25 26.81 0.01
C SER A 240 10.48 25.55 0.42
N ILE A 241 9.15 25.65 0.50
CA ILE A 241 8.26 24.53 0.88
C ILE A 241 7.99 23.62 -0.30
N GLU A 242 7.68 24.18 -1.47
CA GLU A 242 7.29 23.43 -2.67
C GLU A 242 8.27 22.30 -3.05
N PRO A 243 9.60 22.52 -3.17
CA PRO A 243 10.53 21.44 -3.51
C PRO A 243 10.80 20.45 -2.37
N ALA A 244 10.43 20.78 -1.12
CA ALA A 244 10.63 19.93 0.04
C ALA A 244 9.38 19.10 0.39
N LEU A 245 8.23 19.39 -0.22
CA LEU A 245 6.96 18.73 0.04
C LEU A 245 6.99 17.29 -0.49
N ALA A 246 6.57 16.33 0.34
CA ALA A 246 6.35 14.96 -0.10
C ALA A 246 5.11 14.84 -0.99
N SER A 247 5.15 13.95 -1.99
CA SER A 247 3.98 13.57 -2.77
C SER A 247 2.98 12.86 -1.85
N GLY A 248 1.82 13.48 -1.63
CA GLY A 248 0.73 12.95 -0.83
C GLY A 248 -0.17 12.00 -1.62
N TRP A 249 -0.58 10.89 -1.01
CA TRP A 249 -1.41 9.88 -1.67
C TRP A 249 -2.69 9.58 -0.90
N MET A 250 -3.77 9.31 -1.64
CA MET A 250 -5.05 8.87 -1.11
C MET A 250 -5.36 7.46 -1.60
N TYR A 251 -6.25 6.79 -0.90
CA TYR A 251 -6.77 5.48 -1.28
C TYR A 251 -8.26 5.38 -1.00
N THR A 252 -8.92 4.38 -1.59
CA THR A 252 -10.34 4.12 -1.35
C THR A 252 -10.56 2.65 -1.02
N TYR A 253 -11.73 2.35 -0.47
CA TYR A 253 -12.13 0.98 -0.14
C TYR A 253 -12.30 0.07 -1.36
N ASP A 254 -12.43 0.61 -2.57
CA ASP A 254 -12.49 -0.20 -3.79
C ASP A 254 -11.11 -0.57 -4.37
N GLY A 255 -10.02 -0.18 -3.71
CA GLY A 255 -8.64 -0.53 -4.06
C GLY A 255 -7.91 0.52 -4.90
N ARG A 256 -8.57 1.61 -5.30
CA ARG A 256 -7.91 2.73 -5.99
C ARG A 256 -6.92 3.46 -5.09
N ARG A 257 -5.83 3.92 -5.68
CA ARG A 257 -4.83 4.81 -5.10
C ARG A 257 -4.53 5.94 -6.08
N PHE A 258 -4.50 7.18 -5.61
CA PHE A 258 -4.32 8.38 -6.46
C PHE A 258 -3.63 9.50 -5.68
N GLU A 259 -3.05 10.46 -6.39
CA GLU A 259 -2.40 11.62 -5.76
C GLU A 259 -3.42 12.52 -5.06
N ALA A 260 -3.02 13.05 -3.91
CA ALA A 260 -3.84 13.92 -3.11
C ALA A 260 -3.91 15.34 -3.70
N PRO A 261 -5.07 16.02 -3.64
CA PRO A 261 -5.17 17.41 -4.04
C PRO A 261 -4.37 18.34 -3.11
N THR A 262 -3.86 19.45 -3.65
CA THR A 262 -2.92 20.36 -2.96
C THR A 262 -3.49 21.74 -2.62
N PHE A 263 -4.79 21.98 -2.84
CA PHE A 263 -5.42 23.26 -2.55
C PHE A 263 -5.42 23.61 -1.04
N LEU A 264 -5.44 24.90 -0.74
CA LEU A 264 -5.54 25.48 0.61
C LEU A 264 -6.98 25.46 1.11
N LEU A 265 -7.17 25.07 2.37
CA LEU A 265 -8.48 25.09 3.01
C LEU A 265 -8.89 26.54 3.34
N GLY A 266 -10.17 26.89 3.15
CA GLY A 266 -10.72 28.16 3.63
C GLY A 266 -10.72 28.24 5.17
N THR A 267 -10.87 27.09 5.84
CA THR A 267 -10.56 26.93 7.28
C THR A 267 -9.04 26.84 7.55
N GLY A 268 -8.23 27.62 6.85
CA GLY A 268 -6.77 27.54 6.88
C GLY A 268 -6.12 27.54 8.27
N PRO A 269 -6.58 28.37 9.24
CA PRO A 269 -6.09 28.32 10.63
C PRO A 269 -6.20 26.95 11.30
N ALA A 270 -7.10 26.10 10.82
CA ALA A 270 -7.34 24.77 11.35
C ALA A 270 -6.49 23.67 10.70
N GLY A 271 -5.85 23.90 9.54
CA GLY A 271 -5.29 22.80 8.74
C GLY A 271 -4.21 23.09 7.69
N ASN A 272 -3.82 24.34 7.43
CA ASN A 272 -2.91 24.66 6.31
C ASN A 272 -1.41 24.71 6.67
N LEU A 273 -0.98 24.33 7.88
CA LEU A 273 0.45 24.30 8.20
C LEU A 273 1.16 23.20 7.41
N TYR A 274 2.20 23.60 6.68
CA TYR A 274 3.26 22.76 6.16
C TYR A 274 4.41 22.76 7.17
N SER A 275 5.03 21.62 7.45
CA SER A 275 6.20 21.53 8.35
C SER A 275 7.00 20.25 8.11
N SER A 276 8.27 20.25 8.50
CA SER A 276 9.08 19.05 8.69
C SER A 276 9.00 18.57 10.15
N VAL A 277 9.40 17.31 10.42
CA VAL A 277 9.48 16.81 11.81
C VAL A 277 10.59 17.50 12.62
N ILE A 278 11.64 18.00 11.95
CA ILE A 278 12.68 18.82 12.60
C ILE A 278 12.11 20.14 13.13
N ASP A 279 11.28 20.83 12.35
CA ASP A 279 10.66 22.07 12.78
C ASP A 279 9.64 21.84 13.91
N LEU A 280 8.81 20.80 13.80
CA LEU A 280 7.90 20.41 14.88
C LEU A 280 8.65 20.06 16.18
N SER A 281 9.87 19.53 16.08
CA SER A 281 10.70 19.25 17.25
C SER A 281 11.15 20.52 17.99
N LYS A 282 11.37 21.63 17.26
CA LYS A 282 11.69 22.93 17.88
C LYS A 282 10.52 23.43 18.70
N PHE A 283 9.29 23.18 18.25
CA PHE A 283 8.10 23.46 19.03
C PHE A 283 8.01 22.57 20.28
N LEU A 284 8.28 21.26 20.19
CA LEU A 284 8.35 20.37 21.37
C LEU A 284 9.38 20.84 22.40
N VAL A 285 10.59 21.23 21.96
CA VAL A 285 11.63 21.80 22.83
C VAL A 285 11.13 23.08 23.52
N CYS A 286 10.38 23.92 22.81
CA CYS A 286 9.77 25.11 23.39
C CYS A 286 8.78 24.76 24.51
N LEU A 287 7.94 23.73 24.32
CA LEU A 287 7.01 23.23 25.35
C LEU A 287 7.76 22.77 26.60
N PHE A 288 8.81 21.95 26.45
CA PHE A 288 9.63 21.45 27.57
C PHE A 288 10.46 22.54 28.26
N SER A 289 10.64 23.67 27.59
CA SER A 289 11.29 24.88 28.09
C SER A 289 10.29 25.89 28.67
N ASN A 290 9.08 25.46 29.04
CA ASN A 290 8.00 26.30 29.56
C ASN A 290 7.64 27.47 28.64
N GLY A 291 7.55 27.19 27.34
CA GLY A 291 7.16 28.13 26.29
C GLY A 291 8.25 29.12 25.87
N LYS A 292 9.54 28.79 26.08
CA LYS A 292 10.69 29.64 25.74
C LYS A 292 11.52 29.09 24.58
N VAL A 293 12.19 29.99 23.87
CA VAL A 293 13.29 29.70 22.94
C VAL A 293 14.41 30.70 23.19
N GLY A 294 15.57 30.22 23.64
CA GLY A 294 16.63 31.08 24.15
C GLY A 294 16.12 32.02 25.25
N SER A 295 16.23 33.33 25.03
CA SER A 295 15.71 34.37 25.93
C SER A 295 14.27 34.82 25.64
N LYS A 296 13.68 34.39 24.52
CA LYS A 296 12.35 34.83 24.08
C LYS A 296 11.26 33.92 24.64
N GLN A 297 10.21 34.52 25.20
CA GLN A 297 8.99 33.82 25.61
C GLN A 297 8.01 33.80 24.43
N ILE A 298 7.65 32.61 23.97
CA ILE A 298 6.65 32.40 22.91
C ILE A 298 5.24 32.36 23.50
N ILE A 299 5.07 31.64 24.60
CA ILE A 299 3.82 31.54 25.37
C ILE A 299 4.16 31.41 26.85
N SER A 300 3.47 32.09 27.76
CA SER A 300 3.79 32.01 29.19
C SER A 300 3.54 30.61 29.77
N PRO A 301 4.22 30.25 30.88
CA PRO A 301 3.94 29.00 31.59
C PRO A 301 2.49 28.85 32.06
N GLU A 302 1.83 29.97 32.41
CA GLU A 302 0.44 29.98 32.86
C GLU A 302 -0.52 29.62 31.71
N MET A 303 -0.33 30.20 30.53
CA MET A 303 -1.15 29.87 29.36
C MET A 303 -0.85 28.47 28.83
N LEU A 304 0.42 28.05 28.83
CA LEU A 304 0.76 26.68 28.47
C LEU A 304 0.07 25.66 29.39
N LYS A 305 -0.03 25.96 30.69
CA LYS A 305 -0.78 25.14 31.64
C LYS A 305 -2.27 25.10 31.28
N GLN A 306 -2.89 26.22 30.90
CA GLN A 306 -4.28 26.21 30.42
C GLN A 306 -4.46 25.38 29.14
N MET A 307 -3.56 25.51 28.18
CA MET A 307 -3.59 24.73 26.93
C MET A 307 -3.55 23.21 27.17
N THR A 308 -2.88 22.79 28.25
CA THR A 308 -2.61 21.38 28.59
C THR A 308 -3.46 20.85 29.75
N THR A 309 -4.38 21.66 30.27
CA THR A 309 -5.33 21.24 31.31
C THR A 309 -6.65 20.88 30.65
N PRO A 310 -7.17 19.65 30.86
CA PRO A 310 -8.51 19.27 30.43
C PRO A 310 -9.58 20.26 30.86
N GLU A 311 -10.38 20.76 29.91
CA GLU A 311 -11.63 21.45 30.24
C GLU A 311 -12.60 20.46 30.89
N ALA A 312 -13.36 20.92 31.89
CA ALA A 312 -14.36 20.09 32.56
C ALA A 312 -15.76 20.31 31.96
N ASP A 313 -16.62 19.30 32.02
CA ASP A 313 -18.05 19.53 31.84
C ASP A 313 -18.68 20.22 33.05
N ILE A 314 -19.95 20.59 32.92
CA ILE A 314 -20.73 21.25 33.97
C ILE A 314 -20.84 20.39 35.26
N ASP A 315 -20.66 19.08 35.13
CA ASP A 315 -20.69 18.11 36.23
C ASP A 315 -19.27 17.84 36.81
N GLY A 316 -18.24 18.51 36.28
CA GLY A 316 -16.86 18.46 36.75
C GLY A 316 -16.01 17.31 36.17
N LYS A 317 -16.51 16.57 35.17
CA LYS A 317 -15.76 15.48 34.54
C LYS A 317 -14.78 16.04 33.50
N PRO A 318 -13.48 15.69 33.60
CA PRO A 318 -12.47 16.15 32.66
C PRO A 318 -12.74 15.60 31.25
N GLN A 319 -12.47 16.44 30.26
CA GLN A 319 -12.68 16.12 28.85
C GLN A 319 -11.33 15.87 28.17
N GLY A 320 -11.33 15.22 27.00
CA GLY A 320 -10.10 14.88 26.29
C GLY A 320 -9.32 16.06 25.67
N PHE A 321 -9.67 17.32 25.97
CA PHE A 321 -9.09 18.52 25.38
C PHE A 321 -8.88 19.63 26.40
N GLY A 322 -7.76 20.36 26.25
CA GLY A 322 -7.55 21.69 26.82
C GLY A 322 -7.83 22.75 25.77
N LEU A 323 -7.04 23.83 25.76
CA LEU A 323 -7.04 24.80 24.66
C LEU A 323 -6.07 24.33 23.57
N GLY A 324 -6.63 23.75 22.51
CA GLY A 324 -5.87 23.17 21.40
C GLY A 324 -5.42 21.73 21.64
N PHE A 325 -4.68 21.43 22.71
CA PHE A 325 -4.14 20.07 22.91
C PHE A 325 -5.22 19.04 23.26
N LYS A 326 -5.06 17.83 22.72
CA LYS A 326 -5.68 16.63 23.28
C LYS A 326 -4.87 16.16 24.48
N ILE A 327 -5.57 15.65 25.49
CA ILE A 327 -4.97 15.02 26.66
C ILE A 327 -5.46 13.58 26.75
N HIS A 328 -4.52 12.64 26.77
CA HIS A 328 -4.79 11.21 26.86
C HIS A 328 -3.95 10.57 27.97
N ASP A 329 -4.45 9.48 28.53
CA ASP A 329 -3.62 8.59 29.34
C ASP A 329 -2.69 7.80 28.44
N PHE A 330 -1.42 7.72 28.83
CA PHE A 330 -0.39 6.92 28.17
C PHE A 330 0.32 6.08 29.24
N ASP A 331 -0.10 4.83 29.37
CA ASP A 331 0.41 3.87 30.35
C ASP A 331 0.46 4.46 31.79
N GLY A 332 -0.56 5.23 32.17
CA GLY A 332 -0.66 5.92 33.47
C GLY A 332 0.00 7.30 33.57
N THR A 333 0.61 7.80 32.48
CA THR A 333 1.19 9.14 32.39
C THR A 333 0.34 10.05 31.49
N PRO A 334 0.03 11.30 31.87
CA PRO A 334 -0.63 12.23 30.98
C PRO A 334 0.22 12.54 29.74
N LYS A 335 -0.33 12.25 28.56
CA LYS A 335 0.23 12.60 27.26
C LYS A 335 -0.56 13.75 26.67
N ILE A 336 0.15 14.78 26.22
CA ILE A 336 -0.43 15.89 25.47
C ILE A 336 -0.04 15.75 24.00
N GLY A 337 -0.93 16.12 23.10
CA GLY A 337 -0.59 16.07 21.68
C GLY A 337 -1.70 16.56 20.77
N HIS A 338 -1.43 16.51 19.48
CA HIS A 338 -2.44 16.67 18.45
C HIS A 338 -2.08 15.87 17.21
N GLY A 339 -3.05 15.12 16.69
CA GLY A 339 -2.95 14.45 15.40
C GLY A 339 -3.37 15.36 14.25
N GLY A 340 -2.75 15.19 13.10
CA GLY A 340 -3.08 15.88 11.86
C GLY A 340 -3.54 14.91 10.79
N ALA A 341 -4.61 15.24 10.09
CA ALA A 341 -5.04 14.57 8.87
C ALA A 341 -5.49 15.65 7.88
N VAL A 342 -5.02 15.53 6.64
CA VAL A 342 -5.39 16.36 5.49
C VAL A 342 -4.97 15.60 4.23
N TYR A 343 -5.67 15.80 3.12
CA TYR A 343 -5.42 15.14 1.84
C TYR A 343 -3.98 14.69 1.61
N GLY A 344 -3.78 13.38 1.66
CA GLY A 344 -2.49 12.74 1.39
C GLY A 344 -1.53 12.65 2.56
N PHE A 345 -1.89 13.14 3.75
CA PHE A 345 -0.97 13.26 4.87
C PHE A 345 -1.60 12.92 6.21
N SER A 346 -0.79 12.29 7.07
CA SER A 346 -1.10 12.05 8.48
C SER A 346 0.07 12.50 9.34
N THR A 347 -0.20 13.06 10.52
CA THR A 347 0.84 13.55 11.43
C THR A 347 0.45 13.27 12.88
N GLN A 348 1.44 13.07 13.73
CA GLN A 348 1.28 13.05 15.18
C GLN A 348 2.37 13.92 15.83
N LEU A 349 1.94 14.78 16.75
CA LEU A 349 2.80 15.55 17.62
C LEU A 349 2.44 15.19 19.05
N GLU A 350 3.31 14.44 19.72
CA GLU A 350 3.03 13.83 21.02
C GLU A 350 4.12 14.21 22.03
N ALA A 351 3.74 14.48 23.27
CA ALA A 351 4.66 14.83 24.35
C ALA A 351 4.22 14.25 25.69
N LEU A 352 5.20 13.86 26.49
CA LEU A 352 5.09 13.49 27.90
C LEU A 352 5.78 14.59 28.72
N PRO A 353 5.05 15.64 29.17
CA PRO A 353 5.66 16.78 29.84
C PRO A 353 6.44 16.42 31.12
N GLU A 354 5.95 15.44 31.89
CA GLU A 354 6.61 14.97 33.12
C GLU A 354 7.98 14.34 32.84
N HIS A 355 8.10 13.62 31.73
CA HIS A 355 9.34 12.97 31.30
C HIS A 355 10.21 13.88 30.43
N LYS A 356 9.63 14.97 29.91
CA LYS A 356 10.16 15.83 28.85
C LYS A 356 10.57 15.06 27.60
N LEU A 357 9.77 14.08 27.21
CA LEU A 357 9.97 13.28 26.00
C LEU A 357 8.92 13.66 24.97
N GLY A 358 9.33 13.87 23.73
CA GLY A 358 8.42 14.24 22.65
C GLY A 358 8.75 13.53 21.35
N VAL A 359 7.72 13.34 20.52
CA VAL A 359 7.82 12.72 19.20
C VAL A 359 7.01 13.54 18.21
N ALA A 360 7.61 13.86 17.06
CA ALA A 360 6.90 14.33 15.89
C ALA A 360 7.06 13.30 14.77
N ALA A 361 5.95 12.87 14.17
CA ALA A 361 5.95 11.89 13.08
C ALA A 361 4.94 12.26 12.00
N ALA A 362 5.28 12.04 10.74
CA ALA A 362 4.41 12.35 9.59
C ALA A 362 4.55 11.28 8.50
N ALA A 363 3.46 11.04 7.76
CA ALA A 363 3.41 10.14 6.61
C ALA A 363 2.70 10.81 5.43
N SER A 364 3.07 10.44 4.20
CA SER A 364 2.42 10.92 2.97
C SER A 364 1.36 9.96 2.41
N LEU A 365 0.53 9.42 3.32
CA LEU A 365 -0.67 8.68 2.99
C LEU A 365 -1.85 9.18 3.84
N ASP A 366 -2.98 9.47 3.20
CA ASP A 366 -4.20 9.88 3.90
C ASP A 366 -4.73 8.77 4.83
N ALA A 367 -5.41 9.16 5.91
CA ALA A 367 -5.96 8.26 6.93
C ALA A 367 -4.97 7.21 7.53
N SER A 368 -3.66 7.46 7.45
CA SER A 368 -2.62 6.61 8.05
C SER A 368 -2.30 6.95 9.52
N ASN A 369 -3.13 7.79 10.15
CA ASN A 369 -2.97 8.21 11.55
C ASN A 369 -2.87 7.06 12.54
N GLY A 370 -3.49 5.90 12.26
CA GLY A 370 -3.39 4.71 13.09
C GLY A 370 -1.95 4.19 13.17
N VAL A 371 -1.26 4.15 12.02
CA VAL A 371 0.14 3.74 11.92
C VAL A 371 1.07 4.79 12.52
N VAL A 372 0.88 6.07 12.16
CA VAL A 372 1.73 7.17 12.67
C VAL A 372 1.65 7.26 14.20
N LEU A 373 0.45 7.13 14.78
CA LEU A 373 0.26 7.15 16.23
C LEU A 373 0.92 5.94 16.89
N ARG A 374 0.72 4.74 16.33
CA ARG A 374 1.30 3.51 16.87
C ARG A 374 2.83 3.58 16.92
N LEU A 375 3.46 4.08 15.87
CA LEU A 375 4.92 4.26 15.82
C LEU A 375 5.40 5.36 16.78
N ALA A 376 4.68 6.49 16.87
CA ALA A 376 5.02 7.57 17.80
C ALA A 376 4.91 7.13 19.27
N GLU A 377 3.86 6.38 19.61
CA GLU A 377 3.68 5.82 20.94
C GLU A 377 4.69 4.73 21.26
N TYR A 378 5.01 3.85 20.30
CA TYR A 378 6.07 2.87 20.49
C TYR A 378 7.43 3.55 20.75
N ALA A 379 7.73 4.63 20.01
CA ALA A 379 8.91 5.45 20.24
C ALA A 379 8.92 6.04 21.66
N LEU A 380 7.81 6.63 22.14
CA LEU A 380 7.70 7.13 23.51
C LEU A 380 7.92 6.02 24.55
N ARG A 381 7.32 4.84 24.37
CA ARG A 381 7.51 3.69 25.29
C ARG A 381 8.97 3.25 25.33
N LEU A 382 9.65 3.21 24.18
CA LEU A 382 11.07 2.90 24.10
C LEU A 382 11.93 3.96 24.79
N MET A 383 11.62 5.25 24.61
CA MET A 383 12.35 6.35 25.25
C MET A 383 12.18 6.35 26.77
N VAL A 384 10.95 6.14 27.27
CA VAL A 384 10.68 6.00 28.71
C VAL A 384 11.46 4.80 29.27
N ALA A 385 11.37 3.63 28.63
CA ALA A 385 12.08 2.44 29.08
C ALA A 385 13.60 2.63 29.11
N ALA A 386 14.18 3.25 28.08
CA ALA A 386 15.61 3.58 28.04
C ALA A 386 16.01 4.56 29.15
N LYS A 387 15.19 5.59 29.40
CA LYS A 387 15.43 6.60 30.44
C LYS A 387 15.34 6.07 31.86
N GLU A 388 14.50 5.06 32.06
CA GLU A 388 14.33 4.37 33.33
C GLU A 388 15.21 3.11 33.45
N GLU A 389 16.09 2.84 32.48
CA GLU A 389 16.94 1.64 32.42
C GLU A 389 16.15 0.31 32.52
N LYS A 390 14.92 0.30 31.97
CA LYS A 390 14.04 -0.87 31.90
C LYS A 390 14.23 -1.63 30.58
N THR A 391 13.76 -2.86 30.56
CA THR A 391 13.72 -3.67 29.33
C THR A 391 12.89 -2.96 28.26
N LEU A 392 13.47 -2.78 27.07
CA LEU A 392 12.78 -2.18 25.94
C LEU A 392 11.63 -3.07 25.48
N PRO A 393 10.39 -2.55 25.33
CA PRO A 393 9.25 -3.32 24.85
C PRO A 393 9.51 -3.88 23.44
N SER A 394 8.83 -4.98 23.11
CA SER A 394 8.80 -5.54 21.76
C SER A 394 7.75 -4.87 20.89
N TYR A 395 7.99 -4.85 19.58
CA TYR A 395 6.97 -4.47 18.60
C TYR A 395 6.14 -5.69 18.20
N ARG A 396 4.82 -5.52 18.06
CA ARG A 396 3.90 -6.59 17.66
C ARG A 396 3.82 -6.66 16.13
N VAL A 397 4.38 -7.70 15.53
CA VAL A 397 4.37 -7.91 14.07
C VAL A 397 3.21 -8.82 13.66
N THR A 398 2.65 -8.60 12.46
CA THR A 398 1.57 -9.44 11.91
C THR A 398 1.90 -9.98 10.51
N VAL A 399 1.21 -11.05 10.13
CA VAL A 399 1.32 -11.75 8.84
C VAL A 399 -0.08 -11.99 8.26
N PRO A 400 -0.22 -12.26 6.95
CA PRO A 400 -1.50 -12.60 6.35
C PRO A 400 -2.17 -13.80 7.03
N ILE A 401 -3.50 -13.79 7.12
CA ILE A 401 -4.27 -14.90 7.68
C ILE A 401 -4.22 -16.09 6.72
N PRO A 402 -3.90 -17.31 7.17
CA PRO A 402 -3.92 -18.50 6.30
C PRO A 402 -5.30 -18.70 5.64
N ALA A 403 -5.33 -19.03 4.33
CA ALA A 403 -6.57 -19.14 3.54
C ALA A 403 -7.63 -20.05 4.17
N ALA A 404 -7.22 -21.18 4.76
CA ALA A 404 -8.14 -22.11 5.44
C ALA A 404 -8.79 -21.51 6.70
N GLN A 405 -8.13 -20.55 7.35
CA GLN A 405 -8.67 -19.82 8.49
C GLN A 405 -9.51 -18.63 8.03
N ALA A 406 -9.06 -17.90 7.00
CA ALA A 406 -9.81 -16.83 6.35
C ALA A 406 -11.20 -17.33 5.88
N ALA A 407 -11.25 -18.48 5.21
CA ALA A 407 -12.50 -19.09 4.73
C ALA A 407 -13.52 -19.39 5.85
N LYS A 408 -13.07 -19.61 7.09
CA LYS A 408 -13.95 -19.81 8.25
C LYS A 408 -14.46 -18.49 8.84
N LEU A 409 -13.72 -17.40 8.66
CA LEU A 409 -14.07 -16.09 9.20
C LEU A 409 -15.02 -15.32 8.28
N VAL A 410 -14.91 -15.53 6.97
CA VAL A 410 -15.78 -14.87 5.99
C VAL A 410 -17.24 -15.09 6.33
N GLY A 411 -18.03 -14.01 6.33
CA GLY A 411 -19.46 -14.03 6.61
C GLY A 411 -19.96 -12.75 7.27
N GLU A 412 -21.26 -12.70 7.49
CA GLU A 412 -21.93 -11.63 8.23
C GLU A 412 -22.28 -12.11 9.64
N TYR A 413 -22.07 -11.24 10.63
CA TYR A 413 -22.31 -11.53 12.04
C TYR A 413 -23.04 -10.38 12.71
N HIS A 414 -24.05 -10.69 13.53
CA HIS A 414 -24.86 -9.72 14.28
C HIS A 414 -24.64 -9.89 15.78
N GLU A 415 -24.56 -8.80 16.53
CA GLU A 415 -24.31 -8.80 17.96
C GLU A 415 -25.40 -9.57 18.74
N VAL A 416 -24.98 -10.39 19.70
CA VAL A 416 -25.92 -11.14 20.56
C VAL A 416 -26.46 -10.21 21.64
N ASN A 417 -27.80 -10.05 21.71
CA ASN A 417 -28.57 -9.18 22.62
C ASN A 417 -28.70 -7.70 22.24
N GLY A 418 -28.35 -7.31 21.00
CA GLY A 418 -28.71 -6.00 20.43
C GLY A 418 -29.97 -6.08 19.58
N GLU A 419 -30.82 -5.04 19.60
CA GLU A 419 -31.79 -4.84 18.50
C GLU A 419 -31.00 -4.59 17.20
N VAL A 420 -31.45 -5.14 16.07
CA VAL A 420 -30.80 -5.04 14.75
C VAL A 420 -30.95 -3.60 14.21
N ASN A 421 -30.09 -2.70 14.68
CA ASN A 421 -29.88 -1.36 14.13
C ASN A 421 -28.38 -1.21 13.80
N GLY A 422 -28.06 -0.58 12.65
CA GLY A 422 -26.80 -0.53 11.87
C GLY A 422 -25.41 -0.56 12.50
N ASP A 423 -25.25 -0.42 13.81
CA ASP A 423 -23.95 -0.39 14.50
C ASP A 423 -23.53 -1.71 15.14
N ARG A 424 -24.40 -2.72 15.09
CA ARG A 424 -24.23 -3.99 15.82
C ARG A 424 -24.02 -5.19 14.91
N PHE A 425 -23.56 -4.98 13.69
CA PHE A 425 -23.09 -6.07 12.83
C PHE A 425 -21.63 -5.89 12.45
N THR A 426 -21.01 -7.00 12.07
CA THR A 426 -19.70 -6.98 11.42
C THR A 426 -19.73 -7.92 10.23
N ARG A 427 -19.09 -7.49 9.14
CA ARG A 427 -18.96 -8.27 7.91
C ARG A 427 -17.49 -8.54 7.67
N ILE A 428 -17.14 -9.82 7.54
CA ILE A 428 -15.80 -10.25 7.18
C ILE A 428 -15.82 -10.73 5.73
N THR A 429 -14.99 -10.12 4.90
CA THR A 429 -14.83 -10.46 3.47
C THR A 429 -13.37 -10.82 3.17
N GLU A 430 -13.16 -11.64 2.15
CA GLU A 430 -11.83 -11.97 1.64
C GLU A 430 -11.70 -11.56 0.17
N LEU A 431 -10.56 -10.98 -0.18
CA LEU A 431 -10.21 -10.56 -1.54
C LEU A 431 -8.70 -10.67 -1.74
N GLY A 432 -8.28 -11.39 -2.78
CA GLY A 432 -6.86 -11.46 -3.16
C GLY A 432 -5.97 -12.06 -2.07
N GLY A 433 -6.53 -12.85 -1.15
CA GLY A 433 -5.85 -13.38 0.03
C GLY A 433 -5.91 -12.46 1.27
N ASP A 434 -6.34 -11.22 1.11
CA ASP A 434 -6.53 -10.29 2.22
C ASP A 434 -7.92 -10.40 2.83
N VAL A 435 -7.98 -10.32 4.16
CA VAL A 435 -9.24 -10.42 4.92
C VAL A 435 -9.57 -9.05 5.48
N PHE A 436 -10.79 -8.59 5.29
CA PHE A 436 -11.27 -7.30 5.76
C PHE A 436 -12.47 -7.47 6.67
N MET A 437 -12.56 -6.63 7.69
CA MET A 437 -13.69 -6.52 8.60
C MET A 437 -14.29 -5.13 8.51
N GLN A 438 -15.55 -5.03 8.09
CA GLN A 438 -16.34 -3.82 8.26
C GLN A 438 -16.93 -3.80 9.67
N ARG A 439 -16.61 -2.78 10.47
CA ARG A 439 -17.17 -2.60 11.82
C ARG A 439 -17.11 -1.13 12.24
N GLY A 440 -18.25 -0.60 12.68
CA GLY A 440 -18.36 0.81 13.02
C GLY A 440 -17.98 1.70 11.84
N THR A 441 -17.26 2.79 12.11
CA THR A 441 -16.94 3.81 11.11
C THR A 441 -15.97 3.36 10.03
N PHE A 442 -15.21 2.30 10.23
CA PHE A 442 -14.12 1.93 9.32
C PHE A 442 -14.19 0.48 8.89
N ARG A 443 -13.55 0.22 7.75
CA ARG A 443 -13.10 -1.09 7.34
C ARG A 443 -11.65 -1.28 7.76
N TYR A 444 -11.33 -2.47 8.26
CA TYR A 444 -10.00 -2.83 8.72
C TYR A 444 -9.53 -4.13 8.05
N GLN A 445 -8.29 -4.17 7.57
CA GLN A 445 -7.60 -5.43 7.27
C GLN A 445 -7.38 -6.22 8.56
N LEU A 446 -7.71 -7.52 8.52
CA LEU A 446 -7.41 -8.48 9.57
C LEU A 446 -6.13 -9.24 9.24
N ARG A 447 -5.26 -9.37 10.24
CA ARG A 447 -3.97 -10.07 10.11
C ARG A 447 -3.73 -10.95 11.34
N ALA A 448 -2.91 -11.98 11.18
CA ALA A 448 -2.52 -12.87 12.28
C ALA A 448 -1.23 -12.36 12.93
N VAL A 449 -1.18 -12.28 14.24
CA VAL A 449 0.06 -11.96 14.98
C VAL A 449 1.07 -13.07 14.75
N GLU A 450 2.28 -12.70 14.38
CA GLU A 450 3.30 -13.66 13.93
C GLU A 450 3.63 -14.73 15.00
N ASN A 451 3.69 -14.32 16.27
CA ASN A 451 4.17 -15.18 17.35
C ASN A 451 3.12 -16.15 17.92
N ASP A 452 1.83 -15.80 17.87
CA ASP A 452 0.77 -16.57 18.54
C ASP A 452 -0.45 -16.88 17.64
N GLY A 453 -0.49 -16.34 16.41
CA GLY A 453 -1.58 -16.55 15.46
C GLY A 453 -2.90 -15.86 15.82
N THR A 454 -2.93 -15.03 16.86
CA THR A 454 -4.11 -14.24 17.23
C THR A 454 -4.48 -13.31 16.09
N ILE A 455 -5.74 -13.28 15.68
CA ILE A 455 -6.19 -12.38 14.63
C ILE A 455 -6.49 -11.03 15.25
N VAL A 456 -5.96 -9.99 14.62
CA VAL A 456 -6.22 -8.60 14.99
C VAL A 456 -6.52 -7.75 13.77
N THR A 457 -7.18 -6.62 13.98
CA THR A 457 -7.13 -5.52 13.01
C THR A 457 -5.70 -5.02 12.92
N ASP A 458 -5.19 -4.90 11.70
CA ASP A 458 -3.92 -4.25 11.42
C ASP A 458 -4.03 -3.62 10.02
N ASP A 459 -4.39 -2.34 9.99
CA ASP A 459 -4.63 -1.52 8.79
C ASP A 459 -4.00 -0.12 8.96
N VAL A 460 -4.01 0.73 7.93
CA VAL A 460 -3.53 2.11 7.99
C VAL A 460 -4.34 2.96 8.99
N THR A 461 -5.62 2.65 9.17
CA THR A 461 -6.57 3.37 10.04
C THR A 461 -6.58 2.88 11.49
N GLY A 462 -6.10 1.66 11.78
CA GLY A 462 -6.21 1.11 13.13
C GLY A 462 -5.50 -0.24 13.34
N PHE A 463 -5.20 -0.52 14.60
CA PHE A 463 -4.47 -1.70 15.03
C PHE A 463 -4.99 -2.24 16.37
N GLY A 464 -4.99 -3.57 16.54
CA GLY A 464 -5.04 -4.22 17.85
C GLY A 464 -6.38 -4.79 18.30
N THR A 465 -7.51 -4.44 17.68
CA THR A 465 -8.82 -5.08 17.96
C THR A 465 -8.71 -6.56 17.66
N THR A 466 -8.97 -7.39 18.66
CA THR A 466 -8.82 -8.84 18.56
C THR A 466 -10.07 -9.47 17.96
N VAL A 467 -9.89 -10.43 17.06
CA VAL A 467 -10.97 -11.17 16.41
C VAL A 467 -10.77 -12.67 16.65
N LYS A 468 -11.76 -13.33 17.23
CA LYS A 468 -11.69 -14.75 17.55
C LYS A 468 -12.97 -15.47 17.18
N LEU A 469 -12.87 -16.50 16.36
CA LEU A 469 -13.97 -17.40 16.08
C LEU A 469 -14.00 -18.49 17.16
N GLU A 470 -14.98 -18.44 18.07
CA GLU A 470 -15.11 -19.42 19.17
C GLU A 470 -15.64 -20.76 18.67
N ASN A 471 -16.55 -20.71 17.69
CA ASN A 471 -17.05 -21.85 16.94
C ASN A 471 -17.55 -21.34 15.57
N ASN A 472 -18.04 -22.24 14.71
CA ASN A 472 -18.45 -21.88 13.35
C ASN A 472 -19.39 -20.68 13.26
N ASP A 473 -20.22 -20.43 14.28
CA ASP A 473 -21.26 -19.40 14.23
C ASP A 473 -21.09 -18.29 15.26
N ARG A 474 -20.06 -18.32 16.10
CA ARG A 474 -19.87 -17.34 17.18
C ARG A 474 -18.50 -16.66 17.08
N LEU A 475 -18.54 -15.36 16.81
CA LEU A 475 -17.39 -14.48 16.65
C LEU A 475 -17.28 -13.54 17.85
N LEU A 476 -16.09 -13.43 18.43
CA LEU A 476 -15.76 -12.48 19.47
C LEU A 476 -14.87 -11.39 18.84
N VAL A 477 -15.29 -10.13 18.96
CA VAL A 477 -14.49 -8.96 18.57
C VAL A 477 -14.24 -8.13 19.82
N ASP A 478 -13.00 -8.13 20.30
CA ASP A 478 -12.63 -7.75 21.67
C ASP A 478 -13.54 -8.43 22.70
N ASP A 479 -14.39 -7.68 23.40
CA ASP A 479 -15.32 -8.20 24.41
C ASP A 479 -16.76 -8.37 23.88
N VAL A 480 -17.00 -8.07 22.60
CA VAL A 480 -18.33 -8.07 21.99
C VAL A 480 -18.58 -9.38 21.24
N VAL A 481 -19.71 -10.04 21.54
CA VAL A 481 -20.09 -11.32 20.95
C VAL A 481 -21.03 -11.12 19.79
N PHE A 482 -20.71 -11.74 18.66
CA PHE A 482 -21.53 -11.77 17.45
C PHE A 482 -21.89 -13.19 17.06
N GLN A 483 -23.09 -13.34 16.49
CA GLN A 483 -23.65 -14.56 15.94
C GLN A 483 -23.68 -14.46 14.42
N ARG A 484 -23.17 -15.48 13.73
CA ARG A 484 -23.20 -15.57 12.28
C ARG A 484 -24.65 -15.62 11.78
N VAL A 485 -24.92 -14.88 10.72
CA VAL A 485 -26.20 -14.86 10.01
C VAL A 485 -26.14 -15.80 8.81
N ALA A 486 -27.29 -16.40 8.48
CA ALA A 486 -27.42 -17.23 7.30
C ALA A 486 -27.13 -16.43 6.02
N GLU A 487 -26.48 -17.07 5.05
CA GLU A 487 -26.12 -16.47 3.76
C GLU A 487 -27.34 -16.43 2.82
N GLU A 488 -28.36 -15.65 3.18
CA GLU A 488 -29.56 -15.41 2.39
C GLU A 488 -29.43 -14.13 1.55
N PRO A 489 -30.11 -14.04 0.38
CA PRO A 489 -30.11 -12.81 -0.40
C PRO A 489 -30.71 -11.65 0.40
N PRO A 490 -30.02 -10.49 0.50
CA PRO A 490 -30.57 -9.33 1.15
C PRO A 490 -31.93 -8.90 0.56
N PRO A 491 -32.82 -8.30 1.37
CA PRO A 491 -34.10 -7.78 0.90
C PRO A 491 -33.88 -6.74 -0.21
N LYS A 492 -34.93 -6.50 -0.99
CA LYS A 492 -34.90 -5.40 -1.96
C LYS A 492 -35.01 -4.08 -1.21
N VAL A 493 -34.17 -3.11 -1.59
CA VAL A 493 -34.22 -1.74 -1.07
C VAL A 493 -35.64 -1.15 -1.11
N HIS A 494 -35.99 -0.37 -0.07
CA HIS A 494 -37.22 0.39 -0.05
C HIS A 494 -37.30 1.40 -1.20
N ALA A 495 -38.43 1.44 -1.91
CA ALA A 495 -38.64 2.28 -3.08
C ALA A 495 -38.33 3.77 -2.83
N LYS A 496 -38.68 4.29 -1.63
CA LYS A 496 -38.41 5.67 -1.22
C LYS A 496 -36.93 6.05 -1.23
N TRP A 497 -36.03 5.11 -0.97
CA TRP A 497 -34.58 5.38 -0.91
C TRP A 497 -33.87 5.20 -2.25
N LYS A 498 -34.52 4.58 -3.25
CA LYS A 498 -33.89 4.27 -4.55
C LYS A 498 -33.32 5.52 -5.23
N GLY A 499 -34.03 6.64 -5.16
CA GLY A 499 -33.59 7.93 -5.70
C GLY A 499 -32.49 8.64 -4.89
N LEU A 500 -32.24 8.21 -3.65
CA LEU A 500 -31.21 8.78 -2.77
C LEU A 500 -29.86 8.07 -2.92
N ILE A 501 -29.86 6.79 -3.30
CA ILE A 501 -28.63 6.00 -3.49
C ILE A 501 -27.86 6.50 -4.71
N GLY A 502 -26.59 6.83 -4.51
CA GLY A 502 -25.75 7.41 -5.56
C GLY A 502 -24.48 8.03 -5.01
N GLU A 503 -23.78 8.72 -5.91
CA GLU A 503 -22.53 9.43 -5.64
C GLU A 503 -22.78 10.94 -5.71
N TYR A 504 -22.17 11.69 -4.81
CA TYR A 504 -22.34 13.14 -4.70
C TYR A 504 -20.99 13.82 -4.47
N GLY A 505 -20.86 15.08 -4.90
CA GLY A 505 -19.66 15.89 -4.73
C GLY A 505 -18.57 15.66 -5.78
N TRP A 506 -17.32 15.78 -5.36
CA TRP A 506 -16.16 15.92 -6.24
C TRP A 506 -15.42 14.59 -6.50
N ASP A 507 -14.63 14.54 -7.59
CA ASP A 507 -13.82 13.37 -7.95
C ASP A 507 -12.74 13.05 -6.91
N HIS A 508 -12.18 14.06 -6.27
CA HIS A 508 -11.13 13.91 -5.26
C HIS A 508 -11.69 13.57 -3.87
N ASN A 509 -13.00 13.72 -3.65
CA ASN A 509 -13.66 13.41 -2.38
C ASN A 509 -15.16 13.16 -2.57
N THR A 510 -15.50 11.95 -3.02
CA THR A 510 -16.88 11.56 -3.33
C THR A 510 -17.62 11.10 -2.07
N LEU A 511 -18.83 11.61 -1.87
CA LEU A 511 -19.79 11.09 -0.90
C LEU A 511 -20.63 9.99 -1.54
N TYR A 512 -20.60 8.79 -0.97
CA TYR A 512 -21.48 7.70 -1.38
C TYR A 512 -22.65 7.59 -0.41
N ILE A 513 -23.87 7.63 -0.95
CA ILE A 513 -25.08 7.21 -0.24
C ILE A 513 -25.44 5.83 -0.78
N LEU A 514 -25.42 4.84 0.11
CA LEU A 514 -25.60 3.44 -0.22
C LEU A 514 -26.59 2.80 0.76
N GLU A 515 -27.21 1.70 0.35
CA GLU A 515 -28.08 0.92 1.23
C GLU A 515 -27.34 -0.32 1.71
N ASP A 516 -27.42 -0.60 3.00
CA ASP A 516 -26.96 -1.84 3.62
C ASP A 516 -28.02 -2.37 4.59
N ASN A 517 -28.57 -3.55 4.30
CA ASN A 517 -29.54 -4.26 5.15
C ASN A 517 -30.71 -3.40 5.64
N GLN A 518 -31.42 -2.77 4.71
CA GLN A 518 -32.58 -1.90 4.98
C GLN A 518 -32.24 -0.65 5.81
N GLN A 519 -31.01 -0.15 5.68
CA GLN A 519 -30.59 1.13 6.23
C GLN A 519 -29.70 1.88 5.23
N LEU A 520 -29.79 3.21 5.20
CA LEU A 520 -28.86 4.01 4.40
C LEU A 520 -27.57 4.26 5.18
N PHE A 521 -26.46 4.31 4.44
CA PHE A 521 -25.14 4.63 4.94
C PHE A 521 -24.54 5.78 4.13
N ALA A 522 -23.72 6.60 4.78
CA ALA A 522 -22.85 7.57 4.15
C ALA A 522 -21.40 7.08 4.23
N LEU A 523 -20.75 6.85 3.09
CA LEU A 523 -19.29 6.74 3.01
C LEU A 523 -18.74 8.10 2.58
N ILE A 524 -18.12 8.81 3.51
CA ILE A 524 -17.63 10.18 3.36
C ILE A 524 -16.13 10.27 3.64
N GLU A 525 -15.42 11.16 2.94
CA GLU A 525 -13.94 11.24 2.99
C GLU A 525 -13.27 9.90 2.66
N TRP A 526 -13.82 9.09 1.75
CA TRP A 526 -13.30 7.78 1.32
C TRP A 526 -13.26 6.64 2.35
N PHE A 527 -13.29 6.93 3.65
CA PHE A 527 -13.07 5.92 4.69
C PHE A 527 -14.04 6.00 5.87
N TYR A 528 -14.82 7.07 6.07
CA TYR A 528 -15.81 7.08 7.14
C TYR A 528 -17.15 6.52 6.68
N TYR A 529 -17.49 5.34 7.18
CA TYR A 529 -18.70 4.59 6.86
C TYR A 529 -19.73 4.72 7.99
N TYR A 530 -20.70 5.62 7.86
CA TYR A 530 -21.69 5.92 8.90
C TYR A 530 -23.08 5.36 8.58
N PRO A 531 -23.72 4.64 9.52
CA PRO A 531 -25.14 4.34 9.41
C PRO A 531 -25.97 5.60 9.59
N LEU A 532 -26.99 5.76 8.75
CA LEU A 532 -27.90 6.89 8.80
C LEU A 532 -29.22 6.48 9.43
N LYS A 533 -29.75 7.33 10.30
CA LYS A 533 -31.09 7.18 10.87
C LYS A 533 -32.05 8.13 10.16
N GLU A 534 -33.09 7.59 9.54
CA GLU A 534 -34.14 8.40 8.94
C GLU A 534 -34.97 9.09 10.04
N VAL A 535 -35.09 10.42 9.95
CA VAL A 535 -35.86 11.25 10.90
C VAL A 535 -37.22 11.59 10.31
N SER A 536 -37.23 11.97 9.04
CA SER A 536 -38.41 12.21 8.22
C SER A 536 -38.07 11.92 6.76
N GLU A 537 -39.05 12.07 5.86
CA GLU A 537 -38.80 11.98 4.42
C GLU A 537 -37.64 12.91 4.04
N ASP A 538 -36.64 12.36 3.35
CA ASP A 538 -35.45 13.04 2.85
C ASP A 538 -34.53 13.70 3.90
N VAL A 539 -34.74 13.38 5.18
CA VAL A 539 -33.92 13.89 6.30
C VAL A 539 -33.38 12.74 7.14
N PHE A 540 -32.06 12.69 7.26
CA PHE A 540 -31.35 11.66 8.01
C PHE A 540 -30.39 12.29 9.02
N GLU A 541 -30.09 11.55 10.08
CA GLU A 541 -29.11 11.90 11.09
C GLU A 541 -27.91 10.96 11.02
N PHE A 542 -26.71 11.53 11.18
CA PHE A 542 -25.49 10.78 11.50
C PHE A 542 -25.62 10.14 12.90
N PRO A 543 -24.83 9.10 13.21
CA PRO A 543 -24.86 8.51 14.55
C PRO A 543 -24.31 9.48 15.61
N ASP A 544 -24.48 9.15 16.89
CA ASP A 544 -24.10 10.04 18.00
C ASP A 544 -22.60 10.02 18.35
N TYR A 545 -21.80 9.34 17.52
CA TYR A 545 -20.34 9.19 17.57
C TYR A 545 -19.65 9.61 16.25
N GLY A 546 -18.32 9.58 16.21
CA GLY A 546 -17.54 9.93 15.02
C GLY A 546 -17.41 11.45 14.81
N LEU A 547 -17.01 11.90 13.62
CA LEU A 547 -16.78 13.33 13.38
C LEU A 547 -18.08 14.13 13.17
N TYR A 548 -19.12 13.49 12.63
CA TYR A 548 -20.35 14.14 12.19
C TYR A 548 -21.50 14.04 13.20
N HIS A 549 -21.22 13.65 14.45
CA HIS A 549 -22.28 13.45 15.44
C HIS A 549 -23.15 14.70 15.66
N GLY A 550 -24.46 14.49 15.72
CA GLY A 550 -25.47 15.56 15.88
C GLY A 550 -25.82 16.33 14.61
N GLU A 551 -25.15 16.07 13.50
CA GLU A 551 -25.44 16.70 12.21
C GLU A 551 -26.34 15.82 11.33
N ARG A 552 -26.83 16.40 10.23
CA ARG A 552 -27.88 15.80 9.39
C ARG A 552 -27.47 15.70 7.93
N LEU A 553 -28.23 14.89 7.18
CA LEU A 553 -28.28 14.87 5.73
C LEU A 553 -29.68 15.30 5.28
N LEU A 554 -29.74 16.25 4.35
CA LEU A 554 -30.98 16.77 3.79
C LEU A 554 -30.92 16.63 2.26
N PHE A 555 -31.81 15.83 1.68
CA PHE A 555 -31.85 15.58 0.24
C PHE A 555 -32.82 16.51 -0.48
N SER A 556 -32.43 16.98 -1.66
CA SER A 556 -33.29 17.68 -2.61
C SER A 556 -33.58 16.76 -3.79
N ARG A 557 -34.83 16.64 -4.25
CA ARG A 557 -35.22 15.76 -5.38
C ARG A 557 -35.72 16.50 -6.62
N ASP A 558 -35.53 15.87 -7.76
CA ASP A 558 -36.21 16.21 -9.02
C ASP A 558 -37.64 15.63 -9.10
N ALA A 559 -38.33 15.91 -10.20
CA ALA A 559 -39.69 15.45 -10.45
C ALA A 559 -39.80 13.92 -10.64
N ASP A 560 -38.70 13.25 -11.00
CA ASP A 560 -38.63 11.80 -11.17
C ASP A 560 -38.30 11.08 -9.84
N GLY A 561 -38.14 11.85 -8.76
CA GLY A 561 -37.86 11.36 -7.42
C GLY A 561 -36.39 11.01 -7.20
N ASN A 562 -35.46 11.44 -8.06
CA ASN A 562 -34.02 11.28 -7.84
C ASN A 562 -33.47 12.48 -7.08
N ALA A 563 -32.58 12.25 -6.13
CA ALA A 563 -31.94 13.35 -5.42
C ALA A 563 -30.97 14.10 -6.34
N THR A 564 -31.13 15.41 -6.49
CA THR A 564 -30.22 16.28 -7.26
C THR A 564 -29.01 16.70 -6.44
N ASP A 565 -29.17 16.79 -5.13
CA ASP A 565 -28.11 17.10 -4.17
C ASP A 565 -28.47 16.61 -2.76
N VAL A 566 -27.46 16.60 -1.90
CA VAL A 566 -27.60 16.38 -0.46
C VAL A 566 -26.76 17.40 0.30
N ILE A 567 -27.34 18.03 1.32
CA ILE A 567 -26.58 18.81 2.31
C ILE A 567 -26.22 17.85 3.44
N ALA A 568 -24.96 17.49 3.58
CA ALA A 568 -24.45 16.62 4.64
C ALA A 568 -23.54 17.44 5.56
N ALA A 569 -23.95 17.60 6.81
CA ALA A 569 -23.24 18.41 7.81
C ALA A 569 -22.89 19.83 7.30
N GLU A 570 -23.93 20.55 6.86
CA GLU A 570 -23.86 21.91 6.29
C GLU A 570 -23.13 22.05 4.93
N VAL A 571 -22.53 20.99 4.42
CA VAL A 571 -21.85 20.98 3.13
C VAL A 571 -22.77 20.45 2.04
N LYS A 572 -22.90 21.18 0.93
CA LYS A 572 -23.72 20.76 -0.22
C LYS A 572 -22.92 19.87 -1.17
N PHE A 573 -23.37 18.64 -1.37
CA PHE A 573 -22.84 17.69 -2.35
C PHE A 573 -23.84 17.53 -3.51
N VAL A 574 -23.46 17.97 -4.71
CA VAL A 574 -24.27 17.80 -5.92
C VAL A 574 -24.19 16.36 -6.43
N ARG A 575 -25.30 15.77 -6.87
CA ARG A 575 -25.32 14.41 -7.44
C ARG A 575 -24.41 14.33 -8.67
N ARG A 576 -23.62 13.27 -8.73
CA ARG A 576 -22.74 12.95 -9.85
C ARG A 576 -23.47 12.14 -10.91
N GLU A 577 -23.22 12.44 -12.18
CA GLU A 577 -23.68 11.64 -13.32
C GLU A 577 -22.66 10.54 -13.66
N VAL A 578 -22.73 9.42 -12.95
CA VAL A 578 -21.78 8.29 -13.07
C VAL A 578 -22.39 7.04 -13.71
N ARG A 579 -23.67 7.08 -14.09
CA ARG A 579 -24.39 5.90 -14.65
C ARG A 579 -24.43 5.92 -16.17
N THR A 580 -24.31 4.76 -16.79
CA THR A 580 -24.90 4.50 -18.11
C THR A 580 -26.42 4.52 -17.97
N ILE A 581 -27.10 5.41 -18.71
CA ILE A 581 -28.57 5.46 -18.71
C ILE A 581 -29.10 4.37 -19.68
N ASP A 582 -30.12 3.63 -19.26
CA ASP A 582 -30.85 2.61 -20.04
C ASP A 582 -30.05 1.36 -20.48
N SER A 583 -29.03 0.92 -19.73
CA SER A 583 -28.24 -0.29 -20.08
C SER A 583 -27.57 -0.23 -21.47
N LYS A 584 -27.39 0.98 -22.00
CA LYS A 584 -26.64 1.23 -23.23
C LYS A 584 -25.15 1.24 -22.89
N THR A 585 -24.38 0.38 -23.55
CA THR A 585 -22.93 0.39 -23.46
C THR A 585 -22.39 1.75 -23.92
N PHE A 586 -21.34 2.25 -23.26
CA PHE A 586 -20.60 3.44 -23.72
C PHE A 586 -20.22 3.26 -25.19
N LYS A 587 -20.54 4.25 -26.02
CA LYS A 587 -20.19 4.22 -27.46
C LYS A 587 -18.98 5.10 -27.68
N SER A 588 -17.87 4.54 -28.16
CA SER A 588 -16.75 5.38 -28.59
C SER A 588 -17.13 6.10 -29.88
N THR A 589 -16.71 7.36 -30.05
CA THR A 589 -16.78 8.04 -31.35
C THR A 589 -15.51 7.69 -32.11
N PRO A 590 -15.56 6.82 -33.13
CA PRO A 590 -14.34 6.31 -33.76
C PRO A 590 -13.67 7.40 -34.60
N ALA A 591 -12.33 7.39 -34.65
CA ALA A 591 -11.57 8.29 -35.53
C ALA A 591 -11.70 7.96 -37.04
N LYS A 592 -12.21 6.78 -37.41
CA LYS A 592 -12.45 6.30 -38.78
C LYS A 592 -13.72 5.43 -38.88
N PRO A 593 -14.37 5.30 -40.06
CA PRO A 593 -15.52 4.40 -40.25
C PRO A 593 -15.20 2.93 -39.91
N ILE A 594 -16.04 2.28 -39.10
CA ILE A 594 -15.78 0.93 -38.56
C ILE A 594 -15.77 -0.16 -39.66
N GLY A 595 -16.51 0.03 -40.75
CA GLY A 595 -16.61 -0.94 -41.84
C GLY A 595 -15.28 -1.21 -42.56
N GLU A 596 -14.43 -0.19 -42.73
CA GLU A 596 -13.10 -0.34 -43.34
C GLU A 596 -12.13 -1.06 -42.39
N ARG A 597 -12.24 -0.81 -41.08
CA ARG A 597 -11.42 -1.48 -40.05
C ARG A 597 -11.75 -2.96 -39.88
N LEU A 598 -13.01 -3.36 -40.07
CA LEU A 598 -13.38 -4.76 -39.98
C LEU A 598 -12.64 -5.60 -41.04
N ALA A 599 -12.48 -5.07 -42.25
CA ALA A 599 -11.72 -5.74 -43.31
C ALA A 599 -10.21 -5.83 -42.96
N GLU A 600 -9.60 -4.72 -42.55
CA GLU A 600 -8.18 -4.67 -42.16
C GLU A 600 -7.86 -5.57 -40.95
N ALA A 601 -8.76 -5.62 -39.96
CA ALA A 601 -8.61 -6.47 -38.79
C ALA A 601 -8.72 -7.95 -39.16
N LEU A 602 -9.68 -8.33 -40.01
CA LEU A 602 -9.85 -9.71 -40.48
C LEU A 602 -8.66 -10.22 -41.30
N GLU A 603 -7.95 -9.33 -42.00
CA GLU A 603 -6.71 -9.65 -42.74
C GLU A 603 -5.46 -9.70 -41.82
N SER A 604 -5.57 -9.25 -40.58
CA SER A 604 -4.46 -9.23 -39.63
C SER A 604 -4.27 -10.59 -38.93
N SER A 605 -3.03 -10.90 -38.57
CA SER A 605 -2.65 -12.12 -37.84
C SER A 605 -2.16 -11.80 -36.42
N PRO A 606 -2.42 -12.68 -35.43
CA PRO A 606 -1.93 -12.49 -34.07
C PRO A 606 -0.39 -12.45 -34.03
N PRO A 607 0.19 -11.80 -33.01
CA PRO A 607 1.64 -11.76 -32.84
C PRO A 607 2.21 -13.19 -32.70
N PRO A 608 3.42 -13.46 -33.24
CA PRO A 608 4.02 -14.78 -33.14
C PRO A 608 4.39 -15.09 -31.68
N GLU A 609 3.99 -16.27 -31.20
CA GLU A 609 4.29 -16.73 -29.84
C GLU A 609 5.28 -17.90 -29.83
N GLN A 610 6.30 -17.79 -28.98
CA GLN A 610 7.27 -18.84 -28.68
C GLN A 610 6.94 -19.47 -27.32
N GLY A 611 7.07 -20.80 -27.21
CA GLY A 611 6.75 -21.54 -25.99
C GLY A 611 6.00 -22.84 -26.25
N GLU A 612 5.95 -23.70 -25.24
CA GLU A 612 5.11 -24.89 -25.23
C GLU A 612 3.68 -24.49 -24.83
N PHE A 613 2.74 -24.63 -25.77
CA PHE A 613 1.33 -24.36 -25.56
C PHE A 613 0.52 -25.63 -25.74
N ARG A 614 -0.59 -25.74 -25.01
CA ARG A 614 -1.58 -26.80 -25.19
C ARG A 614 -2.34 -26.57 -26.51
N ASP A 615 -2.74 -27.67 -27.14
CA ASP A 615 -3.66 -27.61 -28.28
C ASP A 615 -5.00 -27.01 -27.84
N ALA A 616 -5.57 -26.15 -28.69
CA ALA A 616 -6.87 -25.55 -28.43
C ALA A 616 -8.00 -26.58 -28.58
N ASP A 617 -8.91 -26.60 -27.62
CA ASP A 617 -10.13 -27.42 -27.59
C ASP A 617 -11.29 -26.51 -27.16
N LEU A 618 -11.66 -25.61 -28.08
CA LEU A 618 -12.74 -24.65 -27.88
C LEU A 618 -14.10 -25.33 -28.06
N VAL A 619 -14.96 -25.23 -27.05
CA VAL A 619 -16.30 -25.80 -27.04
C VAL A 619 -17.36 -24.74 -26.78
N ASP A 620 -18.53 -24.89 -27.40
CA ASP A 620 -19.69 -24.01 -27.15
C ASP A 620 -20.27 -24.30 -25.75
N LEU A 621 -20.32 -23.29 -24.89
CA LEU A 621 -20.88 -23.39 -23.54
C LEU A 621 -22.34 -23.88 -23.55
N ILE A 622 -23.14 -23.46 -24.53
CA ILE A 622 -24.56 -23.83 -24.62
C ILE A 622 -24.73 -25.31 -24.97
N ALA A 623 -23.76 -25.90 -25.69
CA ALA A 623 -23.76 -27.33 -25.96
C ALA A 623 -23.48 -28.16 -24.69
N LEU A 624 -22.76 -27.60 -23.70
CA LEU A 624 -22.48 -28.26 -22.43
C LEU A 624 -23.57 -28.04 -21.37
N ASP A 625 -24.09 -26.82 -21.27
CA ASP A 625 -25.19 -26.49 -20.35
C ASP A 625 -26.20 -25.54 -21.04
N PRO A 626 -27.32 -26.07 -21.58
CA PRO A 626 -28.33 -25.27 -22.29
C PRO A 626 -29.13 -24.34 -21.37
N THR A 627 -28.93 -24.38 -20.05
CA THR A 627 -29.56 -23.47 -19.09
C THR A 627 -28.82 -22.15 -18.94
N ILE A 628 -27.59 -22.04 -19.46
CA ILE A 628 -26.85 -20.78 -19.54
C ILE A 628 -27.51 -19.90 -20.61
N LYS A 629 -27.66 -18.61 -20.32
CA LYS A 629 -28.20 -17.63 -21.28
C LYS A 629 -27.07 -16.85 -21.93
N LEU A 630 -27.32 -16.37 -23.14
CA LEU A 630 -26.38 -15.54 -23.90
C LEU A 630 -26.95 -14.13 -24.09
N ASP A 631 -26.15 -13.13 -23.77
CA ASP A 631 -26.34 -11.72 -24.12
C ASP A 631 -25.01 -11.21 -24.70
N ILE A 632 -24.60 -11.82 -25.81
CA ILE A 632 -23.31 -11.58 -26.44
C ILE A 632 -23.31 -10.20 -27.10
N ARG A 633 -22.79 -9.19 -26.40
CA ARG A 633 -22.89 -7.77 -26.80
C ARG A 633 -22.28 -7.49 -28.15
N PHE A 634 -21.14 -8.10 -28.43
CA PHE A 634 -20.44 -7.98 -29.72
C PHE A 634 -21.19 -8.62 -30.90
N ALA A 635 -22.28 -9.37 -30.67
CA ALA A 635 -23.18 -9.84 -31.74
C ALA A 635 -24.33 -8.86 -32.05
N THR A 636 -24.37 -7.69 -31.39
CA THR A 636 -25.41 -6.66 -31.53
C THR A 636 -24.77 -5.28 -31.71
N GLU A 637 -25.56 -4.22 -31.94
CA GLU A 637 -25.08 -2.83 -31.92
C GLU A 637 -24.90 -2.26 -30.49
N ASN A 638 -25.27 -3.03 -29.46
CA ASN A 638 -25.10 -2.65 -28.05
C ASN A 638 -23.72 -3.09 -27.55
N ASN A 639 -22.67 -2.46 -28.09
CA ASN A 639 -21.27 -2.62 -27.66
C ASN A 639 -20.50 -1.32 -27.93
N LEU A 640 -19.23 -1.28 -27.50
CA LEU A 640 -18.34 -0.12 -27.62
C LEU A 640 -18.22 0.45 -29.04
N CYS A 641 -18.24 -0.40 -30.06
CA CYS A 641 -18.14 0.00 -31.47
C CYS A 641 -19.49 0.41 -32.08
N GLY A 642 -20.62 0.13 -31.43
CA GLY A 642 -21.93 0.47 -31.98
C GLY A 642 -22.34 -0.30 -33.25
N VAL A 643 -21.62 -1.37 -33.61
CA VAL A 643 -21.92 -2.27 -34.73
C VAL A 643 -21.77 -3.73 -34.31
N ALA A 644 -22.55 -4.63 -34.88
CA ALA A 644 -22.39 -6.07 -34.65
C ALA A 644 -21.09 -6.59 -35.30
N ILE A 645 -20.23 -7.19 -34.49
CA ILE A 645 -18.90 -7.70 -34.87
C ILE A 645 -18.94 -9.21 -35.05
N TYR A 646 -19.57 -9.92 -34.11
CA TYR A 646 -19.83 -11.35 -34.24
C TYR A 646 -21.08 -11.56 -35.12
N LYS A 647 -21.04 -12.52 -36.05
CA LYS A 647 -22.22 -12.85 -36.88
C LYS A 647 -23.22 -13.75 -36.17
N GLN A 648 -22.83 -14.35 -35.05
CA GLN A 648 -23.67 -15.23 -34.25
C GLN A 648 -23.38 -15.05 -32.76
N ALA A 649 -24.44 -15.05 -31.94
CA ALA A 649 -24.32 -15.02 -30.48
C ALA A 649 -24.00 -16.43 -29.96
N ARG A 650 -22.70 -16.70 -29.77
CA ARG A 650 -22.15 -17.96 -29.24
C ARG A 650 -21.11 -17.65 -28.19
N ALA A 651 -20.85 -18.59 -27.28
CA ALA A 651 -19.81 -18.46 -26.28
C ALA A 651 -18.91 -19.70 -26.29
N PHE A 652 -17.72 -19.57 -26.88
CA PHE A 652 -16.73 -20.65 -26.91
C PHE A 652 -15.72 -20.47 -25.78
N MET A 653 -15.26 -21.55 -25.17
CA MET A 653 -14.18 -21.55 -24.18
C MET A 653 -13.35 -22.81 -24.31
N GLN A 654 -12.13 -22.80 -23.79
CA GLN A 654 -11.34 -24.03 -23.66
C GLN A 654 -12.11 -25.03 -22.79
N ARG A 655 -12.17 -26.31 -23.20
CA ARG A 655 -13.01 -27.32 -22.54
C ARG A 655 -12.89 -27.35 -21.00
N PRO A 656 -11.69 -27.31 -20.39
CA PRO A 656 -11.57 -27.28 -18.93
C PRO A 656 -12.23 -26.04 -18.30
N ALA A 657 -12.06 -24.87 -18.92
CA ALA A 657 -12.68 -23.62 -18.48
C ALA A 657 -14.20 -23.65 -18.68
N ALA A 658 -14.66 -24.16 -19.82
CA ALA A 658 -16.09 -24.32 -20.11
C ALA A 658 -16.78 -25.23 -19.08
N GLN A 659 -16.17 -26.37 -18.78
CA GLN A 659 -16.66 -27.29 -17.74
C GLN A 659 -16.66 -26.64 -16.35
N ALA A 660 -15.66 -25.81 -16.03
CA ALA A 660 -15.63 -25.05 -14.78
C ALA A 660 -16.81 -24.06 -14.68
N VAL A 661 -17.15 -23.34 -15.75
CA VAL A 661 -18.35 -22.49 -15.81
C VAL A 661 -19.63 -23.30 -15.58
N THR A 662 -19.78 -24.48 -16.19
CA THR A 662 -20.97 -25.31 -15.99
C THR A 662 -21.13 -25.77 -14.53
N ARG A 663 -20.02 -26.07 -13.83
CA ARG A 663 -20.05 -26.40 -12.39
C ARG A 663 -20.43 -25.19 -11.53
N ALA A 664 -19.92 -24.01 -11.86
CA ALA A 664 -20.32 -22.75 -11.21
C ALA A 664 -21.82 -22.49 -11.41
N ASN A 665 -22.34 -22.62 -12.63
CA ASN A 665 -23.76 -22.49 -12.95
C ASN A 665 -24.62 -23.52 -12.20
N ALA A 666 -24.16 -24.77 -12.10
CA ALA A 666 -24.84 -25.81 -11.33
C ALA A 666 -24.93 -25.50 -9.83
N ARG A 667 -23.90 -24.87 -9.25
CA ARG A 667 -23.93 -24.38 -7.86
C ARG A 667 -24.93 -23.24 -7.71
N LEU A 668 -24.89 -22.24 -8.59
CA LEU A 668 -25.78 -21.08 -8.56
C LEU A 668 -27.26 -21.45 -8.73
N LYS A 669 -27.56 -22.47 -9.56
CA LYS A 669 -28.93 -22.98 -9.76
C LYS A 669 -29.58 -23.44 -8.46
N LYS A 670 -28.80 -24.04 -7.55
CA LYS A 670 -29.30 -24.46 -6.22
C LYS A 670 -29.70 -23.27 -5.34
N LEU A 671 -29.21 -22.07 -5.65
CA LEU A 671 -29.49 -20.82 -4.95
C LEU A 671 -30.52 -19.94 -5.67
N GLY A 672 -31.14 -20.43 -6.75
CA GLY A 672 -32.15 -19.68 -7.51
C GLY A 672 -31.60 -18.79 -8.62
N PHE A 673 -30.31 -18.91 -8.96
CA PHE A 673 -29.65 -18.09 -9.99
C PHE A 673 -29.12 -18.92 -11.15
N GLY A 674 -29.03 -18.33 -12.34
CA GLY A 674 -28.28 -18.88 -13.47
C GLY A 674 -27.32 -17.85 -14.07
N LEU A 675 -26.48 -18.27 -15.02
CA LEU A 675 -25.51 -17.39 -15.67
C LEU A 675 -26.01 -16.82 -17.01
N VAL A 676 -25.69 -15.55 -17.25
CA VAL A 676 -25.77 -14.88 -18.55
C VAL A 676 -24.35 -14.56 -19.01
N ILE A 677 -23.96 -14.99 -20.20
CA ILE A 677 -22.64 -14.73 -20.78
C ILE A 677 -22.71 -13.52 -21.71
N HIS A 678 -21.83 -12.54 -21.47
CA HIS A 678 -21.66 -11.33 -22.28
C HIS A 678 -20.52 -11.46 -23.31
N ASP A 679 -19.44 -12.14 -22.95
CA ASP A 679 -18.36 -12.50 -23.87
C ASP A 679 -17.57 -13.71 -23.34
N ALA A 680 -16.88 -14.42 -24.23
CA ALA A 680 -16.05 -15.58 -23.87
C ALA A 680 -14.80 -15.60 -24.76
N TYR A 681 -14.58 -16.63 -25.58
CA TYR A 681 -13.54 -16.58 -26.59
C TYR A 681 -13.78 -15.40 -27.55
N ARG A 682 -12.83 -14.46 -27.56
CA ARG A 682 -12.80 -13.30 -28.46
C ARG A 682 -11.70 -13.53 -29.48
N PRO A 683 -11.97 -13.61 -30.78
CA PRO A 683 -10.91 -13.72 -31.78
C PRO A 683 -9.94 -12.53 -31.70
N TRP A 684 -8.64 -12.75 -31.87
CA TRP A 684 -7.63 -11.70 -31.73
C TRP A 684 -7.88 -10.46 -32.61
N HIS A 685 -8.35 -10.63 -33.85
CA HIS A 685 -8.67 -9.50 -34.74
C HIS A 685 -9.74 -8.57 -34.14
N VAL A 686 -10.65 -9.09 -33.32
CA VAL A 686 -11.65 -8.28 -32.62
C VAL A 686 -11.00 -7.44 -31.53
N THR A 687 -10.06 -8.01 -30.76
CA THR A 687 -9.26 -7.25 -29.80
C THR A 687 -8.49 -6.11 -30.48
N LYS A 688 -7.84 -6.39 -31.62
CA LYS A 688 -7.16 -5.36 -32.42
C LYS A 688 -8.12 -4.25 -32.86
N MET A 689 -9.30 -4.62 -33.36
CA MET A 689 -10.30 -3.66 -33.78
C MET A 689 -10.81 -2.79 -32.61
N LEU A 690 -11.01 -3.37 -31.41
CA LEU A 690 -11.35 -2.62 -30.19
C LEU A 690 -10.25 -1.63 -29.83
N TRP A 691 -8.99 -2.08 -29.82
CA TRP A 691 -7.81 -1.25 -29.56
C TRP A 691 -7.70 -0.07 -30.53
N ASP A 692 -7.97 -0.30 -31.81
CA ASP A 692 -7.94 0.76 -32.81
C ASP A 692 -9.15 1.71 -32.69
N ALA A 693 -10.29 1.21 -32.19
CA ALA A 693 -11.56 1.94 -32.06
C ALA A 693 -11.64 2.87 -30.85
N VAL A 694 -10.89 2.61 -29.79
CA VAL A 694 -10.86 3.50 -28.63
C VAL A 694 -9.88 4.66 -28.83
N PRO A 695 -10.22 5.87 -28.34
CA PRO A 695 -9.25 6.96 -28.22
C PRO A 695 -8.06 6.57 -27.33
N ASP A 696 -6.92 7.24 -27.48
CA ASP A 696 -5.68 6.89 -26.75
C ASP A 696 -5.86 6.93 -25.23
N ASN A 697 -6.67 7.86 -24.70
CA ASN A 697 -6.96 7.96 -23.27
C ASN A 697 -7.84 6.82 -22.73
N PHE A 698 -8.38 5.96 -23.60
CA PHE A 698 -9.15 4.77 -23.23
C PHE A 698 -8.43 3.46 -23.59
N LYS A 699 -7.22 3.50 -24.15
CA LYS A 699 -6.46 2.29 -24.51
C LYS A 699 -6.15 1.40 -23.32
N GLU A 700 -5.98 1.97 -22.13
CA GLU A 700 -5.80 1.20 -20.89
C GLU A 700 -7.05 0.39 -20.48
N SER A 701 -8.21 0.66 -21.10
CA SER A 701 -9.48 0.00 -20.82
C SER A 701 -9.78 -1.17 -21.78
N VAL A 702 -8.91 -1.42 -22.77
CA VAL A 702 -9.02 -2.53 -23.72
C VAL A 702 -7.69 -3.27 -23.80
N ALA A 703 -7.73 -4.55 -24.16
CA ALA A 703 -6.51 -5.36 -24.20
C ALA A 703 -5.58 -4.95 -25.36
N ASP A 704 -4.28 -4.86 -25.09
CA ASP A 704 -3.26 -4.58 -26.10
C ASP A 704 -3.10 -5.78 -27.05
N PRO A 705 -3.42 -5.63 -28.35
CA PRO A 705 -3.31 -6.71 -29.32
C PRO A 705 -1.86 -7.20 -29.51
N ALA A 706 -0.83 -6.43 -29.13
CA ALA A 706 0.57 -6.86 -29.22
C ALA A 706 0.91 -8.02 -28.27
N ILE A 707 0.17 -8.16 -27.16
CA ILE A 707 0.34 -9.25 -26.18
C ILE A 707 -0.88 -10.20 -26.14
N GLY A 708 -1.97 -9.81 -26.79
CA GLY A 708 -3.23 -10.55 -26.78
C GLY A 708 -3.98 -10.43 -25.46
N SER A 709 -4.98 -11.29 -25.26
CA SER A 709 -5.81 -11.31 -24.06
C SER A 709 -6.19 -12.73 -23.65
N PRO A 710 -6.54 -12.97 -22.37
CA PRO A 710 -7.13 -14.23 -21.92
C PRO A 710 -8.35 -14.68 -22.73
N HIS A 711 -9.18 -13.73 -23.19
CA HIS A 711 -10.28 -14.03 -24.11
C HIS A 711 -9.79 -14.62 -25.44
N ASN A 712 -8.68 -14.13 -26.01
CA ASN A 712 -8.13 -14.69 -27.25
C ASN A 712 -7.62 -16.12 -27.09
N ARG A 713 -7.38 -16.56 -25.85
CA ARG A 713 -6.93 -17.92 -25.54
C ARG A 713 -8.09 -18.86 -25.21
N GLY A 714 -9.33 -18.33 -25.14
CA GLY A 714 -10.51 -19.05 -24.67
C GLY A 714 -10.48 -19.35 -23.17
N GLY A 715 -9.64 -18.61 -22.44
CA GLY A 715 -9.40 -18.77 -21.02
C GLY A 715 -10.17 -17.77 -20.14
N ALA A 716 -10.98 -16.89 -20.73
CA ALA A 716 -11.73 -15.87 -19.99
C ALA A 716 -13.20 -15.81 -20.38
N VAL A 717 -14.01 -15.26 -19.48
CA VAL A 717 -15.45 -15.10 -19.65
C VAL A 717 -15.95 -13.85 -18.93
N ASP A 718 -16.81 -13.09 -19.61
CA ASP A 718 -17.56 -11.96 -19.06
C ASP A 718 -19.01 -12.41 -18.81
N LEU A 719 -19.51 -12.26 -17.59
CA LEU A 719 -20.81 -12.81 -17.22
C LEU A 719 -21.51 -12.08 -16.07
N THR A 720 -22.81 -12.28 -15.97
CA THR A 720 -23.66 -11.84 -14.85
C THR A 720 -24.62 -12.95 -14.41
N LEU A 721 -25.39 -12.68 -13.35
CA LEU A 721 -26.45 -13.55 -12.86
C LEU A 721 -27.80 -13.22 -13.54
N TYR A 722 -28.67 -14.21 -13.67
CA TYR A 722 -30.11 -14.02 -13.85
C TYR A 722 -30.90 -14.78 -12.79
N ASP A 723 -32.07 -14.26 -12.46
CA ASP A 723 -32.99 -14.86 -11.51
C ASP A 723 -33.79 -15.99 -12.20
N LEU A 724 -33.76 -17.21 -11.65
CA LEU A 724 -34.44 -18.36 -12.26
C LEU A 724 -35.97 -18.21 -12.25
N ALA A 725 -36.54 -17.52 -11.25
CA ALA A 725 -37.99 -17.39 -11.10
C ALA A 725 -38.59 -16.43 -12.13
N THR A 726 -37.91 -15.34 -12.44
CA THR A 726 -38.34 -14.29 -13.37
C THR A 726 -37.70 -14.40 -14.75
N GLY A 727 -36.58 -15.13 -14.85
CA GLY A 727 -35.77 -15.25 -16.05
C GLY A 727 -35.01 -13.99 -16.43
N LYS A 728 -35.02 -12.93 -15.60
CA LYS A 728 -34.41 -11.63 -15.90
C LYS A 728 -32.97 -11.54 -15.36
N PRO A 729 -32.05 -10.86 -16.07
CA PRO A 729 -30.74 -10.52 -15.53
C PRO A 729 -30.86 -9.78 -14.18
N ILE A 730 -29.96 -10.08 -13.26
CA ILE A 730 -29.82 -9.38 -11.99
C ILE A 730 -29.13 -8.05 -12.26
N GLN A 731 -29.72 -6.97 -11.74
CA GLN A 731 -29.06 -5.68 -11.69
C GLN A 731 -27.91 -5.74 -10.68
N MET A 732 -26.72 -5.34 -11.12
CA MET A 732 -25.50 -5.29 -10.33
C MET A 732 -25.15 -3.83 -10.02
N VAL A 733 -24.02 -3.60 -9.35
CA VAL A 733 -23.57 -2.25 -8.96
C VAL A 733 -23.25 -1.33 -10.15
N SER A 734 -22.96 -1.91 -11.33
CA SER A 734 -22.79 -1.23 -12.61
C SER A 734 -23.35 -2.10 -13.74
N ASP A 735 -23.54 -1.50 -14.92
CA ASP A 735 -23.83 -2.26 -16.13
C ASP A 735 -22.54 -2.90 -16.71
N TYR A 736 -22.70 -3.91 -17.56
CA TYR A 736 -21.60 -4.48 -18.34
C TYR A 736 -20.99 -3.43 -19.28
N ASP A 737 -19.66 -3.41 -19.40
CA ASP A 737 -18.88 -2.42 -20.16
C ASP A 737 -19.09 -0.95 -19.69
N GLU A 738 -19.39 -0.74 -18.41
CA GLU A 738 -19.36 0.59 -17.80
C GLU A 738 -17.90 0.99 -17.47
N PHE A 739 -17.42 2.13 -17.98
CA PHE A 739 -16.09 2.68 -17.68
C PHE A 739 -16.12 3.64 -16.49
N SER A 740 -16.50 3.12 -15.33
CA SER A 740 -16.53 3.88 -14.08
C SER A 740 -15.97 3.05 -12.93
N PRO A 741 -15.62 3.67 -11.78
CA PRO A 741 -15.25 2.93 -10.57
C PRO A 741 -16.31 1.93 -10.09
N ARG A 742 -17.58 2.07 -10.51
CA ARG A 742 -18.68 1.13 -10.19
C ARG A 742 -18.41 -0.28 -10.73
N SER A 743 -17.55 -0.39 -11.74
CA SER A 743 -17.15 -1.66 -12.35
C SER A 743 -16.12 -2.43 -11.55
N LEU A 744 -15.51 -1.82 -10.52
CA LEU A 744 -14.54 -2.50 -9.68
C LEU A 744 -15.20 -3.63 -8.86
N PRO A 745 -14.51 -4.78 -8.67
CA PRO A 745 -14.99 -5.87 -7.82
C PRO A 745 -15.31 -5.46 -6.38
N MET A 746 -14.65 -4.41 -5.90
CA MET A 746 -14.76 -3.92 -4.53
C MET A 746 -15.54 -2.62 -4.37
N TYR A 747 -16.20 -2.13 -5.42
CA TYR A 747 -17.01 -0.91 -5.30
C TYR A 747 -18.05 -1.00 -4.17
N ASP A 748 -18.00 -0.09 -3.19
CA ASP A 748 -18.80 -0.13 -1.96
C ASP A 748 -20.22 0.45 -2.11
N GLY A 749 -20.49 1.21 -3.17
CA GLY A 749 -21.80 1.85 -3.38
C GLY A 749 -22.94 0.89 -3.72
N GLY A 750 -24.10 1.46 -4.08
CA GLY A 750 -25.30 0.70 -4.45
C GLY A 750 -26.03 0.08 -3.25
N THR A 751 -26.78 -1.00 -3.51
CA THR A 751 -27.56 -1.74 -2.50
C THR A 751 -26.81 -2.95 -1.98
N SER A 752 -27.14 -3.39 -0.76
CA SER A 752 -26.64 -4.64 -0.17
C SER A 752 -26.90 -5.83 -1.09
N ARG A 753 -28.07 -5.88 -1.73
CA ARG A 753 -28.44 -6.94 -2.67
C ARG A 753 -27.57 -6.96 -3.92
N GLU A 754 -27.26 -5.81 -4.51
CA GLU A 754 -26.35 -5.72 -5.67
C GLU A 754 -24.94 -6.19 -5.30
N ARG A 755 -24.41 -5.73 -4.15
CA ARG A 755 -23.09 -6.15 -3.64
C ARG A 755 -23.04 -7.64 -3.32
N TRP A 756 -24.10 -8.17 -2.70
CA TRP A 756 -24.23 -9.59 -2.37
C TRP A 756 -24.26 -10.47 -3.63
N CYS A 757 -25.04 -10.09 -4.65
CA CYS A 757 -25.09 -10.81 -5.93
C CYS A 757 -23.73 -10.83 -6.64
N ARG A 758 -23.01 -9.70 -6.64
CA ARG A 758 -21.64 -9.60 -7.17
C ARG A 758 -20.69 -10.53 -6.41
N TYR A 759 -20.76 -10.52 -5.08
CA TYR A 759 -19.94 -11.38 -4.24
C TYR A 759 -20.23 -12.87 -4.45
N LEU A 760 -21.52 -13.24 -4.52
CA LEU A 760 -21.96 -14.61 -4.81
C LEU A 760 -21.41 -15.11 -6.15
N LEU A 761 -21.50 -14.27 -7.19
CA LEU A 761 -20.99 -14.60 -8.51
C LEU A 761 -19.49 -14.89 -8.46
N ARG A 762 -18.71 -13.99 -7.84
CA ARG A 762 -17.27 -14.15 -7.64
C ARG A 762 -16.95 -15.46 -6.91
N GLN A 763 -17.58 -15.71 -5.76
CA GLN A 763 -17.38 -16.94 -4.97
C GLN A 763 -17.71 -18.22 -5.76
N ALA A 764 -18.75 -18.20 -6.60
CA ALA A 764 -19.10 -19.33 -7.43
C ALA A 764 -18.04 -19.62 -8.50
N MET A 765 -17.47 -18.57 -9.10
CA MET A 765 -16.44 -18.67 -10.14
C MET A 765 -15.06 -19.03 -9.56
N GLU A 766 -14.63 -18.37 -8.50
CA GLU A 766 -13.31 -18.61 -7.86
C GLU A 766 -13.20 -20.03 -7.30
N ALA A 767 -14.29 -20.57 -6.75
CA ALA A 767 -14.35 -21.97 -6.32
C ALA A 767 -14.13 -22.98 -7.47
N GLN A 768 -14.21 -22.54 -8.73
CA GLN A 768 -13.95 -23.35 -9.92
C GLN A 768 -12.62 -23.02 -10.62
N GLY A 769 -11.73 -22.27 -9.98
CA GLY A 769 -10.39 -21.97 -10.49
C GLY A 769 -10.32 -20.77 -11.43
N PHE A 770 -11.28 -19.86 -11.31
CA PHE A 770 -11.21 -18.53 -11.93
C PHE A 770 -10.65 -17.49 -10.96
N THR A 771 -10.17 -16.38 -11.49
CA THR A 771 -9.82 -15.17 -10.75
C THR A 771 -10.58 -14.00 -11.35
N VAL A 772 -11.20 -13.16 -10.53
CA VAL A 772 -11.86 -11.93 -11.01
C VAL A 772 -10.83 -10.89 -11.42
N SER A 773 -11.09 -10.13 -12.49
CA SER A 773 -10.27 -8.96 -12.84
C SER A 773 -10.31 -7.92 -11.73
N GLU A 774 -9.17 -7.34 -11.38
CA GLU A 774 -9.08 -6.21 -10.44
C GLU A 774 -9.84 -4.97 -10.92
N ARG A 775 -10.15 -4.88 -12.22
CA ARG A 775 -10.79 -3.71 -12.83
C ARG A 775 -12.28 -3.91 -13.15
N GLN A 776 -12.74 -5.16 -13.23
CA GLN A 776 -14.07 -5.49 -13.76
C GLN A 776 -14.68 -6.66 -12.99
N TRP A 777 -15.80 -6.41 -12.30
CA TRP A 777 -16.46 -7.44 -11.47
C TRP A 777 -17.07 -8.59 -12.27
N TRP A 778 -17.33 -8.39 -13.56
CA TRP A 778 -17.93 -9.40 -14.46
C TRP A 778 -16.91 -10.27 -15.19
N HIS A 779 -15.62 -9.91 -15.18
CA HIS A 779 -14.57 -10.54 -15.98
C HIS A 779 -13.79 -11.56 -15.15
N PHE A 780 -13.70 -12.79 -15.65
CA PHE A 780 -13.06 -13.90 -14.96
C PHE A 780 -12.04 -14.64 -15.84
N ASP A 781 -10.82 -14.76 -15.34
CA ASP A 781 -9.72 -15.48 -15.97
C ASP A 781 -9.55 -16.88 -15.36
N PHE A 782 -9.50 -17.90 -16.21
CA PHE A 782 -9.24 -19.27 -15.79
C PHE A 782 -7.74 -19.48 -15.57
N LYS A 783 -7.36 -20.10 -14.44
CA LYS A 783 -5.96 -20.29 -14.00
C LYS A 783 -4.97 -20.88 -15.02
N ASP A 784 -5.46 -21.63 -16.02
CA ASP A 784 -4.66 -22.28 -17.06
C ASP A 784 -4.85 -21.62 -18.45
N GLY A 785 -5.54 -20.49 -18.53
CA GLY A 785 -5.86 -19.82 -19.79
C GLY A 785 -4.61 -19.36 -20.56
N ASP A 786 -3.54 -19.01 -19.85
CA ASP A 786 -2.24 -18.61 -20.40
C ASP A 786 -1.49 -19.77 -21.10
N LYS A 787 -1.87 -21.02 -20.85
CA LYS A 787 -1.26 -22.22 -21.46
C LYS A 787 -1.70 -22.48 -22.90
N TYR A 788 -2.62 -21.70 -23.44
CA TYR A 788 -3.12 -21.81 -24.81
C TYR A 788 -2.63 -20.64 -25.66
N ARG A 789 -2.41 -20.85 -26.97
CA ARG A 789 -2.00 -19.77 -27.89
C ARG A 789 -3.11 -18.73 -28.08
N ILE A 790 -2.71 -17.51 -28.47
CA ILE A 790 -3.61 -16.48 -28.99
C ILE A 790 -4.31 -17.04 -30.24
N GLY A 791 -5.60 -17.30 -30.11
CA GLY A 791 -6.44 -17.75 -31.21
C GLY A 791 -6.98 -16.58 -32.03
N ASN A 792 -7.21 -16.83 -33.32
CA ASN A 792 -7.83 -15.87 -34.24
C ASN A 792 -8.96 -16.46 -35.10
N ALA A 793 -9.46 -17.65 -34.72
CA ALA A 793 -10.51 -18.33 -35.47
C ALA A 793 -11.84 -17.58 -35.32
N THR A 794 -12.60 -17.42 -36.41
CA THR A 794 -13.96 -16.88 -36.32
C THR A 794 -14.92 -17.92 -35.77
N PHE A 795 -16.08 -17.49 -35.28
CA PHE A 795 -17.07 -18.41 -34.74
C PHE A 795 -17.60 -19.39 -35.79
N GLU A 796 -17.66 -19.00 -37.07
CA GLU A 796 -18.07 -19.86 -38.17
C GLU A 796 -17.01 -20.95 -38.46
N GLN A 797 -15.73 -20.61 -38.35
CA GLN A 797 -14.64 -21.57 -38.50
C GLN A 797 -14.66 -22.62 -37.39
N LEU A 798 -14.95 -22.18 -36.15
CA LEU A 798 -15.13 -23.09 -35.02
C LEU A 798 -16.33 -24.02 -35.21
N VAL A 799 -17.48 -23.49 -35.68
CA VAL A 799 -18.69 -24.28 -35.96
C VAL A 799 -18.50 -25.33 -37.05
N ASN A 800 -17.72 -25.01 -38.09
CA ASN A 800 -17.48 -25.91 -39.22
C ASN A 800 -16.37 -26.94 -38.95
N SER A 801 -15.66 -26.85 -37.82
CA SER A 801 -14.69 -27.86 -37.41
C SER A 801 -15.39 -29.06 -36.77
N ASN A 802 -15.04 -30.29 -37.15
CA ASN A 802 -15.59 -31.55 -36.61
C ASN A 802 -15.37 -31.78 -35.09
N GLN A 803 -14.90 -30.78 -34.33
CA GLN A 803 -14.63 -30.86 -32.89
C GLN A 803 -15.90 -30.73 -32.01
N LEU A 804 -17.03 -30.28 -32.56
CA LEU A 804 -18.27 -30.01 -31.80
C LEU A 804 -19.08 -31.24 -31.36
N ASN A 805 -18.83 -32.45 -31.89
CA ASN A 805 -19.68 -33.62 -31.68
C ASN A 805 -19.24 -34.58 -30.56
N ARG A 806 -18.26 -34.22 -29.71
CA ARG A 806 -17.91 -35.03 -28.53
C ARG A 806 -18.74 -34.61 -27.31
N THR A 807 -19.96 -35.14 -27.24
CA THR A 807 -20.85 -35.05 -26.08
C THR A 807 -20.57 -36.21 -25.11
N ASP A 808 -19.40 -36.24 -24.48
CA ASP A 808 -19.17 -37.21 -23.40
C ASP A 808 -19.84 -36.67 -22.11
N GLN A 809 -20.93 -37.32 -21.70
CA GLN A 809 -21.64 -37.06 -20.46
C GLN A 809 -20.72 -37.34 -19.25
N VAL A 810 -20.82 -36.47 -18.25
CA VAL A 810 -20.09 -36.54 -16.98
C VAL A 810 -20.59 -37.73 -16.15
N ASP A 811 -19.70 -38.67 -15.83
CA ASP A 811 -19.91 -39.62 -14.73
C ASP A 811 -19.31 -39.02 -13.45
N VAL A 812 -20.20 -38.69 -12.51
CA VAL A 812 -19.87 -38.03 -11.24
C VAL A 812 -19.57 -39.10 -10.20
N ASP A 813 -18.51 -39.88 -10.37
CA ASP A 813 -17.88 -40.72 -9.33
C ASP A 813 -16.78 -41.62 -9.90
N SER A 814 -15.66 -41.07 -10.40
CA SER A 814 -14.39 -41.82 -10.37
C SER A 814 -13.21 -40.97 -10.85
N LEU A 815 -12.37 -40.50 -9.92
CA LEU A 815 -10.96 -40.21 -10.19
C LEU A 815 -10.10 -40.75 -9.04
N SER A 816 -9.91 -42.07 -9.03
CA SER A 816 -8.69 -42.63 -8.45
C SER A 816 -7.55 -42.36 -9.43
N VAL A 817 -6.64 -41.47 -9.04
CA VAL A 817 -5.42 -41.16 -9.80
C VAL A 817 -4.58 -42.43 -9.91
N LYS A 818 -4.31 -42.87 -11.14
CA LYS A 818 -3.23 -43.82 -11.44
C LYS A 818 -1.95 -43.00 -11.61
N GLU A 819 -1.03 -43.13 -10.67
CA GLU A 819 0.34 -42.64 -10.79
C GLU A 819 1.07 -43.37 -11.91
N SER A 820 1.59 -42.62 -12.88
CA SER A 820 2.62 -43.09 -13.80
C SER A 820 3.99 -42.92 -13.12
N THR A 821 4.64 -44.03 -12.84
CA THR A 821 5.99 -44.12 -12.30
C THR A 821 7.04 -43.72 -13.34
N GLU A 822 7.52 -42.47 -13.32
CA GLU A 822 8.87 -42.04 -13.68
C GLU A 822 8.99 -40.51 -13.47
N HIS A 823 9.42 -40.07 -12.28
CA HIS A 823 9.60 -38.64 -11.97
C HIS A 823 10.96 -38.14 -12.52
N SER A 824 10.94 -37.25 -13.52
CA SER A 824 12.08 -36.39 -13.87
C SER A 824 12.35 -35.39 -12.76
N LEU A 825 13.64 -35.09 -12.47
CA LEU A 825 14.00 -34.04 -11.50
C LEU A 825 13.62 -32.67 -12.08
N ARG A 826 12.79 -31.91 -11.39
CA ARG A 826 12.44 -30.53 -11.79
C ARG A 826 13.25 -29.52 -11.00
N VAL A 827 14.04 -28.72 -11.70
CA VAL A 827 14.93 -27.71 -11.10
C VAL A 827 14.42 -26.33 -11.43
N ALA A 828 14.47 -25.42 -10.45
CA ALA A 828 14.14 -24.01 -10.61
C ALA A 828 15.39 -23.14 -10.54
N ILE A 829 15.51 -22.22 -11.49
CA ILE A 829 16.40 -21.04 -11.38
C ILE A 829 15.68 -20.02 -10.50
N GLY A 830 16.24 -19.69 -9.34
CA GLY A 830 15.78 -18.60 -8.47
C GLY A 830 16.56 -17.32 -8.74
N GLN A 831 16.24 -16.62 -9.83
CA GLN A 831 16.88 -15.36 -10.19
C GLN A 831 16.21 -14.22 -9.42
N ILE A 832 16.85 -13.75 -8.35
CA ILE A 832 16.27 -12.77 -7.43
C ILE A 832 17.01 -11.45 -7.46
N ALA A 833 16.30 -10.39 -7.11
CA ALA A 833 16.93 -9.13 -6.74
C ALA A 833 17.54 -9.27 -5.34
N CYS A 834 18.84 -9.01 -5.22
CA CYS A 834 19.53 -8.98 -3.94
C CYS A 834 19.85 -7.52 -3.60
N MET A 835 19.28 -7.01 -2.51
CA MET A 835 19.56 -5.67 -2.02
C MET A 835 20.61 -5.75 -0.91
N ASP A 836 21.72 -5.02 -1.06
CA ASP A 836 22.79 -5.07 -0.07
C ASP A 836 22.26 -4.71 1.33
N SER A 837 22.66 -5.48 2.34
CA SER A 837 22.30 -5.26 3.75
C SER A 837 20.80 -5.39 4.10
N ASP A 838 19.91 -5.74 3.16
CA ASP A 838 18.49 -6.04 3.39
C ASP A 838 18.26 -7.55 3.62
N LEU A 839 18.80 -8.09 4.72
CA LEU A 839 18.66 -9.50 5.05
C LEU A 839 17.18 -9.96 5.11
N PRO A 840 16.27 -9.25 5.80
CA PRO A 840 14.87 -9.68 5.88
C PRO A 840 14.17 -9.66 4.53
N GLY A 841 14.34 -8.60 3.74
CA GLY A 841 13.73 -8.51 2.41
C GLY A 841 14.31 -9.53 1.44
N ASN A 842 15.62 -9.81 1.49
CA ASN A 842 16.23 -10.85 0.67
C ASN A 842 15.75 -12.26 1.06
N LEU A 843 15.55 -12.54 2.35
CA LEU A 843 14.92 -13.80 2.80
C LEU A 843 13.49 -13.93 2.29
N VAL A 844 12.69 -12.86 2.31
CA VAL A 844 11.33 -12.86 1.74
C VAL A 844 11.37 -13.10 0.23
N ARG A 845 12.32 -12.50 -0.50
CA ARG A 845 12.48 -12.72 -1.95
C ARG A 845 12.87 -14.18 -2.25
N VAL A 846 13.77 -14.77 -1.45
CA VAL A 846 14.14 -16.19 -1.52
C VAL A 846 12.91 -17.07 -1.24
N GLU A 847 12.14 -16.79 -0.19
CA GLU A 847 10.94 -17.56 0.15
C GLU A 847 9.86 -17.45 -0.93
N ASN A 848 9.59 -16.25 -1.46
CA ASN A 848 8.65 -16.05 -2.56
C ASN A 848 9.06 -16.81 -3.82
N ALA A 849 10.37 -16.82 -4.13
CA ALA A 849 10.89 -17.61 -5.24
C ALA A 849 10.74 -19.12 -5.01
N ILE A 850 10.93 -19.59 -3.78
CA ILE A 850 10.67 -20.99 -3.38
C ILE A 850 9.18 -21.33 -3.54
N ILE A 851 8.28 -20.47 -3.08
CA ILE A 851 6.83 -20.66 -3.18
C ILE A 851 6.43 -20.78 -4.65
N ARG A 852 6.87 -19.85 -5.50
CA ARG A 852 6.59 -19.87 -6.94
C ARG A 852 7.17 -21.12 -7.61
N ALA A 853 8.42 -21.47 -7.31
CA ALA A 853 9.03 -22.69 -7.82
C ALA A 853 8.23 -23.95 -7.41
N LYS A 854 7.72 -23.99 -6.18
CA LYS A 854 6.93 -25.12 -5.68
C LYS A 854 5.53 -25.18 -6.30
N GLN A 855 4.89 -24.04 -6.57
CA GLN A 855 3.63 -23.98 -7.33
C GLN A 855 3.79 -24.56 -8.74
N GLU A 856 4.98 -24.39 -9.33
CA GLU A 856 5.36 -24.99 -10.61
C GLU A 856 5.93 -26.43 -10.46
N ASN A 857 5.80 -27.06 -9.29
CA ASN A 857 6.25 -28.41 -8.96
C ASN A 857 7.77 -28.63 -9.09
N ALA A 858 8.59 -27.66 -8.69
CA ALA A 858 10.04 -27.86 -8.58
C ALA A 858 10.40 -28.77 -7.38
N ASP A 859 11.43 -29.59 -7.59
CA ASP A 859 12.06 -30.45 -6.57
C ASP A 859 13.27 -29.76 -5.92
N LEU A 860 13.94 -28.86 -6.66
CA LEU A 860 15.13 -28.14 -6.23
C LEU A 860 15.13 -26.70 -6.75
N VAL A 861 15.49 -25.73 -5.92
CA VAL A 861 15.68 -24.31 -6.31
C VAL A 861 17.13 -23.90 -6.11
N CYS A 862 17.73 -23.29 -7.13
CA CYS A 862 19.10 -22.76 -7.07
C CYS A 862 19.07 -21.22 -6.99
N PHE A 863 19.83 -20.63 -6.08
CA PHE A 863 19.91 -19.18 -5.84
C PHE A 863 21.32 -18.65 -6.10
N PRO A 864 21.48 -17.33 -6.30
CA PRO A 864 22.77 -16.72 -6.65
C PRO A 864 23.81 -16.72 -5.53
N GLU A 865 25.01 -16.28 -5.88
CA GLU A 865 26.10 -16.02 -4.94
C GLU A 865 25.72 -14.87 -4.00
N MET A 866 25.97 -15.02 -2.70
CA MET A 866 25.67 -14.00 -1.67
C MET A 866 24.19 -13.52 -1.66
N ALA A 867 23.26 -14.44 -1.89
CA ALA A 867 21.83 -14.14 -2.12
C ALA A 867 21.11 -13.42 -0.95
N LEU A 868 21.68 -13.41 0.24
CA LEU A 868 21.06 -12.81 1.44
C LEU A 868 21.60 -11.44 1.81
N ARG A 869 22.87 -11.14 1.50
CA ARG A 869 23.56 -9.94 2.04
C ARG A 869 24.26 -9.09 0.98
N GLY A 870 24.22 -9.50 -0.29
CA GLY A 870 24.85 -8.79 -1.41
C GLY A 870 26.26 -9.27 -1.70
N TRP A 871 26.62 -9.34 -2.98
CA TRP A 871 27.95 -9.79 -3.41
C TRP A 871 28.96 -8.64 -3.29
N VAL A 872 30.15 -8.96 -2.75
CA VAL A 872 31.24 -8.00 -2.40
C VAL A 872 30.85 -6.84 -1.47
N ASN A 873 29.74 -6.98 -0.72
CA ASN A 873 29.31 -6.00 0.28
C ASN A 873 30.17 -6.06 1.56
N PRO A 874 30.89 -4.99 1.97
CA PRO A 874 31.70 -4.99 3.18
C PRO A 874 30.90 -5.26 4.46
N VAL A 875 29.64 -4.79 4.52
CA VAL A 875 28.75 -5.03 5.67
C VAL A 875 28.37 -6.52 5.77
N ALA A 876 28.32 -7.24 4.64
CA ALA A 876 28.11 -8.69 4.66
C ALA A 876 29.26 -9.41 5.37
N HIS A 877 30.49 -8.89 5.31
CA HIS A 877 31.64 -9.46 6.01
C HIS A 877 31.56 -9.27 7.53
N GLU A 878 31.11 -8.11 7.99
CA GLU A 878 30.92 -7.84 9.42
C GLU A 878 29.81 -8.71 10.03
N LEU A 879 28.75 -8.92 9.27
CA LEU A 879 27.54 -9.61 9.73
C LEU A 879 27.48 -11.10 9.38
N ALA A 880 28.47 -11.62 8.64
CA ALA A 880 28.56 -13.02 8.25
C ALA A 880 28.48 -13.95 9.47
N LYS A 881 27.79 -15.07 9.28
CA LYS A 881 27.50 -16.06 10.34
C LYS A 881 28.16 -17.40 9.99
N PRO A 882 28.45 -18.26 10.97
CA PRO A 882 28.93 -19.62 10.70
C PRO A 882 27.89 -20.44 9.93
N ILE A 883 28.36 -21.46 9.21
CA ILE A 883 27.51 -22.46 8.56
C ILE A 883 27.88 -23.86 9.09
N PRO A 884 26.99 -24.56 9.80
CA PRO A 884 25.62 -24.15 10.14
C PRO A 884 25.57 -22.98 11.15
N GLY A 885 24.51 -22.17 11.05
CA GLY A 885 24.23 -21.02 11.90
C GLY A 885 22.99 -20.27 11.41
N HIS A 886 22.71 -19.11 12.02
CA HIS A 886 21.44 -18.38 11.85
C HIS A 886 20.91 -18.32 10.41
N ASP A 887 21.71 -17.84 9.47
CA ASP A 887 21.28 -17.63 8.08
C ASP A 887 20.99 -18.97 7.37
N SER A 888 21.83 -19.99 7.57
CA SER A 888 21.58 -21.33 7.03
C SER A 888 20.42 -22.05 7.71
N ASP A 889 20.17 -21.79 9.00
CA ASP A 889 19.06 -22.37 9.75
C ASP A 889 17.72 -21.84 9.26
N CYS A 890 17.63 -20.55 8.93
CA CYS A 890 16.46 -19.98 8.26
C CYS A 890 16.18 -20.68 6.93
N LEU A 891 17.21 -20.86 6.10
CA LEU A 891 17.08 -21.56 4.82
C LEU A 891 16.71 -23.05 5.00
N CYS A 892 17.23 -23.71 6.03
CA CYS A 892 16.85 -25.10 6.38
C CYS A 892 15.37 -25.19 6.76
N LYS A 893 14.86 -24.22 7.53
CA LYS A 893 13.43 -24.14 7.85
C LYS A 893 12.59 -23.92 6.59
N LEU A 894 13.03 -23.08 5.66
CA LEU A 894 12.32 -22.86 4.39
C LEU A 894 12.31 -24.13 3.51
N ALA A 895 13.44 -24.82 3.37
CA ALA A 895 13.54 -26.06 2.62
C ALA A 895 12.56 -27.12 3.16
N LYS A 896 12.55 -27.28 4.49
CA LYS A 896 11.62 -28.18 5.20
C LYS A 896 10.17 -27.74 5.08
N LYS A 897 9.88 -26.44 5.25
CA LYS A 897 8.52 -25.90 5.18
C LYS A 897 7.88 -26.14 3.81
N HIS A 898 8.63 -25.93 2.74
CA HIS A 898 8.13 -26.02 1.37
C HIS A 898 8.41 -27.38 0.70
N GLN A 899 9.04 -28.32 1.41
CA GLN A 899 9.38 -29.66 0.94
C GLN A 899 10.11 -29.59 -0.41
N VAL A 900 11.23 -28.87 -0.43
CA VAL A 900 12.04 -28.61 -1.64
C VAL A 900 13.53 -28.52 -1.28
N TYR A 901 14.39 -28.95 -2.18
CA TYR A 901 15.83 -28.77 -2.03
C TYR A 901 16.22 -27.31 -2.33
N ILE A 902 17.18 -26.75 -1.60
CA ILE A 902 17.66 -25.38 -1.80
C ILE A 902 19.17 -25.39 -1.99
N SER A 903 19.65 -24.72 -3.04
CA SER A 903 21.06 -24.36 -3.17
C SER A 903 21.22 -22.86 -3.20
N VAL A 904 22.17 -22.31 -2.43
CA VAL A 904 22.33 -20.87 -2.24
C VAL A 904 23.75 -20.50 -1.81
N GLY A 905 24.26 -19.36 -2.31
CA GLY A 905 25.53 -18.77 -1.88
C GLY A 905 25.36 -17.77 -0.73
N LEU A 906 26.30 -17.79 0.22
CA LEU A 906 26.27 -17.08 1.51
C LEU A 906 27.66 -16.60 1.92
N ALA A 907 27.71 -15.49 2.66
CA ALA A 907 28.90 -15.08 3.41
C ALA A 907 28.98 -15.90 4.70
N GLU A 908 30.08 -16.61 4.89
CA GLU A 908 30.33 -17.43 6.07
C GLU A 908 31.45 -16.81 6.92
N LYS A 909 31.26 -16.80 8.24
CA LYS A 909 32.33 -16.47 9.19
C LYS A 909 32.58 -17.65 10.11
N GLU A 910 33.79 -18.19 10.07
CA GLU A 910 34.25 -19.25 10.97
C GLU A 910 35.53 -18.76 11.65
N ASP A 911 35.47 -18.62 12.98
CA ASP A 911 36.50 -17.93 13.77
C ASP A 911 36.78 -16.51 13.25
N GLU A 912 38.04 -16.19 12.96
CA GLU A 912 38.47 -14.91 12.39
C GLU A 912 38.50 -14.91 10.85
N GLU A 913 38.18 -16.04 10.21
CA GLU A 913 38.24 -16.22 8.77
C GLU A 913 36.86 -16.00 8.12
N LEU A 914 36.87 -15.38 6.94
CA LEU A 914 35.68 -15.06 6.16
C LEU A 914 35.68 -15.91 4.89
N TYR A 915 34.58 -16.59 4.58
CA TYR A 915 34.48 -17.44 3.40
C TYR A 915 33.30 -17.04 2.52
N ASP A 916 33.51 -17.17 1.20
CA ASP A 916 32.44 -17.21 0.21
C ASP A 916 32.02 -18.67 0.05
N SER A 917 30.81 -18.98 0.54
CA SER A 917 30.35 -20.35 0.71
C SER A 917 29.03 -20.58 -0.01
N ALA A 918 28.80 -21.80 -0.45
CA ALA A 918 27.51 -22.23 -0.97
C ALA A 918 27.10 -23.53 -0.28
N ILE A 919 25.80 -23.69 -0.07
CA ILE A 919 25.23 -24.88 0.55
C ILE A 919 24.18 -25.53 -0.33
N LEU A 920 23.98 -26.83 -0.13
CA LEU A 920 22.83 -27.60 -0.62
C LEU A 920 22.07 -28.15 0.59
N ILE A 921 20.77 -27.89 0.64
CA ILE A 921 19.85 -28.28 1.71
C ILE A 921 18.79 -29.21 1.11
N ASP A 922 18.46 -30.30 1.82
CA ASP A 922 17.37 -31.20 1.41
C ASP A 922 15.97 -30.74 1.85
N ASP A 923 14.95 -31.45 1.36
CA ASP A 923 13.54 -31.18 1.69
C ASP A 923 13.15 -31.49 3.15
N GLN A 924 14.09 -32.00 3.97
CA GLN A 924 13.94 -32.17 5.41
C GLN A 924 14.65 -31.08 6.21
N GLY A 925 15.32 -30.14 5.52
CA GLY A 925 16.08 -29.06 6.14
C GLY A 925 17.47 -29.48 6.63
N GLN A 926 18.07 -30.52 6.07
CA GLN A 926 19.45 -30.93 6.37
C GLN A 926 20.42 -30.36 5.33
N ILE A 927 21.52 -29.74 5.80
CA ILE A 927 22.61 -29.32 4.92
C ILE A 927 23.38 -30.56 4.46
N LEU A 928 23.25 -30.91 3.18
CA LEU A 928 23.88 -32.07 2.56
C LEU A 928 25.30 -31.78 2.05
N LEU A 929 25.55 -30.53 1.66
CA LEU A 929 26.83 -30.12 1.07
C LEU A 929 27.13 -28.67 1.46
N LYS A 930 28.39 -28.38 1.81
CA LYS A 930 28.94 -27.03 2.00
C LYS A 930 30.23 -26.92 1.18
N HIS A 931 30.30 -25.93 0.30
CA HIS A 931 31.46 -25.66 -0.55
C HIS A 931 31.99 -24.26 -0.28
N ARG A 932 33.30 -24.12 -0.05
CA ARG A 932 33.99 -22.83 0.11
C ARG A 932 34.75 -22.52 -1.17
N LYS A 933 34.59 -21.30 -1.68
CA LYS A 933 35.16 -20.86 -2.96
C LYS A 933 36.68 -21.03 -2.99
N ILE A 934 37.19 -21.60 -4.07
CA ILE A 934 38.60 -21.92 -4.26
C ILE A 934 39.30 -20.83 -5.05
N ASN A 935 38.63 -20.24 -6.03
CA ASN A 935 39.14 -19.14 -6.82
C ASN A 935 38.60 -17.82 -6.28
N VAL A 936 39.22 -17.34 -5.19
CA VAL A 936 38.89 -16.06 -4.58
C VAL A 936 39.66 -14.97 -5.31
N LEU A 937 38.98 -14.20 -6.15
CA LEU A 937 39.52 -13.05 -6.89
C LEU A 937 39.73 -11.88 -5.92
N THR A 938 40.75 -11.97 -5.08
CA THR A 938 40.99 -11.06 -3.93
C THR A 938 41.12 -9.60 -4.34
N GLU A 939 41.53 -9.33 -5.57
CA GLU A 939 41.61 -8.00 -6.16
C GLU A 939 40.25 -7.30 -6.35
N LEU A 940 39.14 -8.04 -6.25
CA LEU A 940 37.78 -7.53 -6.49
C LEU A 940 36.99 -7.22 -5.21
N MET A 941 37.57 -7.43 -4.02
CA MET A 941 36.84 -7.45 -2.74
C MET A 941 37.64 -6.81 -1.61
N SER A 942 36.93 -6.26 -0.61
CA SER A 942 37.54 -5.69 0.59
C SER A 942 36.61 -5.81 1.81
N PRO A 943 37.02 -6.46 2.92
CA PRO A 943 38.15 -7.40 3.03
C PRO A 943 38.03 -8.59 2.07
N SER A 944 39.14 -9.30 1.86
CA SER A 944 39.17 -10.50 1.00
C SER A 944 38.65 -11.73 1.71
N TYR A 945 37.95 -12.61 0.98
CA TYR A 945 37.59 -13.93 1.48
C TYR A 945 38.81 -14.87 1.55
N THR A 946 38.75 -15.80 2.47
CA THR A 946 39.69 -16.89 2.67
C THR A 946 39.41 -18.00 1.66
N ARG A 947 40.48 -18.54 1.08
CA ARG A 947 40.42 -19.58 0.05
C ARG A 947 40.02 -20.94 0.63
N GLY A 948 39.00 -21.57 0.05
CA GLY A 948 38.66 -22.97 0.27
C GLY A 948 39.62 -23.95 -0.40
N ASN A 949 39.64 -25.21 0.06
CA ASN A 949 40.57 -26.24 -0.43
C ASN A 949 39.91 -27.58 -0.77
N VAL A 950 38.58 -27.72 -0.61
CA VAL A 950 37.84 -28.95 -0.84
C VAL A 950 36.86 -28.77 -1.99
N VAL A 951 36.75 -29.79 -2.86
CA VAL A 951 35.69 -29.92 -3.87
C VAL A 951 35.00 -31.26 -3.62
N THR A 952 33.68 -31.25 -3.39
CA THR A 952 32.91 -32.45 -3.06
C THR A 952 31.56 -32.46 -3.79
N SER A 953 30.95 -33.65 -3.86
CA SER A 953 29.60 -33.88 -4.34
C SER A 953 28.89 -34.85 -3.40
N VAL A 954 27.56 -34.83 -3.41
CA VAL A 954 26.72 -35.66 -2.52
C VAL A 954 25.75 -36.51 -3.33
N GLU A 955 25.52 -37.74 -2.89
CA GLU A 955 24.51 -38.62 -3.48
C GLU A 955 23.13 -38.28 -2.91
N THR A 956 22.15 -38.07 -3.79
CA THR A 956 20.77 -37.72 -3.40
C THR A 956 19.76 -38.66 -4.08
N LYS A 957 18.47 -38.55 -3.76
CA LYS A 957 17.40 -39.29 -4.46
C LYS A 957 17.30 -38.94 -5.96
N PHE A 958 17.91 -37.83 -6.38
CA PHE A 958 17.94 -37.39 -7.77
C PHE A 958 19.22 -37.79 -8.52
N GLY A 959 20.16 -38.43 -7.84
CA GLY A 959 21.52 -38.70 -8.32
C GLY A 959 22.55 -37.82 -7.62
N ARG A 960 23.77 -37.87 -8.11
CA ARG A 960 24.89 -37.13 -7.55
C ARG A 960 24.84 -35.65 -7.91
N ILE A 961 24.84 -34.78 -6.91
CA ILE A 961 24.82 -33.32 -7.10
C ILE A 961 26.15 -32.73 -6.63
N GLY A 962 26.78 -31.92 -7.48
CA GLY A 962 27.98 -31.14 -7.15
C GLY A 962 27.66 -29.65 -6.94
N LEU A 963 28.57 -28.94 -6.27
CA LEU A 963 28.48 -27.50 -6.04
C LEU A 963 29.83 -26.85 -6.31
N LEU A 964 29.84 -25.73 -7.04
CA LEU A 964 30.98 -24.83 -7.23
C LEU A 964 30.47 -23.38 -7.13
N ILE A 965 31.36 -22.40 -6.96
CA ILE A 965 30.94 -20.98 -6.90
C ILE A 965 31.67 -20.18 -7.98
N CYS A 966 30.91 -19.55 -8.87
CA CYS A 966 31.37 -18.56 -9.85
C CYS A 966 32.75 -18.86 -10.46
N ALA A 967 33.78 -18.15 -10.01
CA ALA A 967 35.14 -18.22 -10.54
C ALA A 967 35.83 -19.58 -10.37
N ASP A 968 35.30 -20.48 -9.53
CA ASP A 968 35.77 -21.86 -9.41
C ASP A 968 35.66 -22.61 -10.75
N THR A 969 34.71 -22.23 -11.61
CA THR A 969 34.57 -22.81 -12.95
C THR A 969 35.74 -22.47 -13.89
N PHE A 970 36.56 -21.49 -13.53
CA PHE A 970 37.79 -21.13 -14.24
C PHE A 970 39.03 -21.85 -13.68
N ASP A 971 38.99 -22.34 -12.44
CA ASP A 971 40.11 -23.07 -11.83
C ASP A 971 40.18 -24.50 -12.36
N GLN A 972 41.25 -24.80 -13.12
CA GLN A 972 41.40 -26.11 -13.76
C GLN A 972 41.45 -27.26 -12.74
N SER A 973 42.02 -27.02 -11.57
CA SER A 973 42.14 -28.04 -10.52
C SER A 973 40.78 -28.34 -9.87
N ALA A 974 39.98 -27.31 -9.62
CA ALA A 974 38.64 -27.45 -9.04
C ALA A 974 37.70 -28.14 -10.01
N VAL A 975 37.72 -27.75 -11.28
CA VAL A 975 36.94 -28.42 -12.33
C VAL A 975 37.34 -29.88 -12.50
N GLN A 976 38.64 -30.19 -12.50
CA GLN A 976 39.12 -31.58 -12.62
C GLN A 976 38.66 -32.45 -11.44
N ARG A 977 38.77 -31.95 -10.20
CA ARG A 977 38.25 -32.66 -9.03
C ARG A 977 36.73 -32.86 -9.09
N MET A 978 35.99 -31.88 -9.60
CA MET A 978 34.53 -32.01 -9.77
C MET A 978 34.18 -33.06 -10.85
N VAL A 979 34.90 -33.09 -11.98
CA VAL A 979 34.77 -34.12 -13.03
C VAL A 979 35.02 -35.52 -12.45
N GLU A 980 36.06 -35.69 -11.63
CA GLU A 980 36.39 -36.96 -10.98
C GLU A 980 35.28 -37.43 -10.03
N SER A 981 34.52 -36.49 -9.46
CA SER A 981 33.37 -36.79 -8.62
C SER A 981 32.13 -37.25 -9.41
N LYS A 982 32.13 -37.10 -10.75
CA LYS A 982 31.07 -37.55 -11.68
C LYS A 982 29.63 -37.11 -11.30
N PRO A 983 29.37 -35.80 -11.11
CA PRO A 983 28.03 -35.32 -10.80
C PRO A 983 27.08 -35.52 -11.99
N THR A 984 25.80 -35.78 -11.68
CA THR A 984 24.70 -35.77 -12.65
C THR A 984 24.14 -34.36 -12.87
N LEU A 985 24.26 -33.51 -11.85
CA LEU A 985 23.87 -32.10 -11.85
C LEU A 985 24.93 -31.29 -11.08
N LEU A 986 25.33 -30.16 -11.63
CA LEU A 986 26.19 -29.18 -10.97
C LEU A 986 25.42 -27.88 -10.76
N LEU A 987 25.41 -27.39 -9.53
CA LEU A 987 24.84 -26.09 -9.17
C LEU A 987 25.98 -25.09 -9.02
N VAL A 988 25.81 -23.90 -9.61
CA VAL A 988 26.84 -22.86 -9.56
C VAL A 988 26.18 -21.50 -9.29
N PRO A 989 26.19 -21.03 -8.03
CA PRO A 989 25.87 -19.65 -7.72
C PRO A 989 26.92 -18.71 -8.34
N TYR A 990 26.48 -17.71 -9.11
CA TYR A 990 27.31 -16.69 -9.74
C TYR A 990 27.02 -15.29 -9.15
N GLY A 991 28.08 -14.52 -8.93
CA GLY A 991 28.06 -13.05 -8.84
C GLY A 991 28.67 -12.46 -10.12
N TRP A 992 27.84 -12.23 -11.13
CA TRP A 992 28.27 -11.73 -12.45
C TRP A 992 27.79 -10.28 -12.64
N ALA A 993 28.68 -9.32 -12.44
CA ALA A 993 28.36 -7.89 -12.45
C ALA A 993 29.32 -7.07 -13.31
N ASN A 994 28.81 -5.96 -13.87
CA ASN A 994 29.61 -4.99 -14.63
C ASN A 994 28.91 -3.62 -14.71
N LYS A 995 29.55 -2.63 -15.32
CA LYS A 995 28.94 -1.33 -15.62
C LYS A 995 27.76 -1.49 -16.57
N VAL A 996 26.79 -0.57 -16.47
CA VAL A 996 25.55 -0.58 -17.26
C VAL A 996 25.79 -0.50 -18.77
N ASP A 997 26.88 0.12 -19.21
CA ASP A 997 27.26 0.26 -20.63
C ASP A 997 27.91 -1.00 -21.23
N ALA A 998 28.31 -1.97 -20.40
CA ALA A 998 28.84 -3.25 -20.87
C ALA A 998 27.76 -4.22 -21.38
N TRP A 999 26.49 -3.81 -21.30
CA TRP A 999 25.31 -4.62 -21.67
C TRP A 999 24.88 -4.39 -23.11
N PRO A 1000 24.36 -5.41 -23.82
CA PRO A 1000 24.07 -6.78 -23.35
C PRO A 1000 25.25 -7.75 -23.44
N GLN A 1001 26.38 -7.32 -23.99
CA GLN A 1001 27.48 -8.22 -24.36
C GLN A 1001 28.07 -8.96 -23.14
N HIS A 1002 28.18 -8.30 -21.98
CA HIS A 1002 28.65 -8.94 -20.75
C HIS A 1002 27.69 -10.00 -20.19
N GLY A 1003 26.40 -9.94 -20.50
CA GLY A 1003 25.43 -10.99 -20.13
C GLY A 1003 25.58 -12.25 -20.94
N LEU A 1004 25.86 -12.08 -22.23
CA LEU A 1004 26.10 -13.18 -23.14
C LEU A 1004 27.38 -13.95 -22.78
N THR A 1005 28.33 -13.34 -22.08
CA THR A 1005 29.51 -14.06 -21.59
C THR A 1005 29.19 -15.01 -20.44
N LEU A 1006 28.18 -14.73 -19.60
CA LEU A 1006 27.72 -15.70 -18.59
C LEU A 1006 27.14 -16.94 -19.24
N LYS A 1007 26.32 -16.79 -20.28
CA LYS A 1007 25.81 -17.92 -21.09
C LYS A 1007 26.96 -18.81 -21.59
N ALA A 1008 27.98 -18.20 -22.18
CA ALA A 1008 29.14 -18.91 -22.71
C ALA A 1008 29.92 -19.63 -21.59
N THR A 1009 30.04 -19.00 -20.42
CA THR A 1009 30.67 -19.57 -19.23
C THR A 1009 29.94 -20.82 -18.74
N VAL A 1010 28.61 -20.74 -18.55
CA VAL A 1010 27.80 -21.89 -18.09
C VAL A 1010 27.80 -23.01 -19.13
N SER A 1011 27.69 -22.69 -20.42
CA SER A 1011 27.79 -23.66 -21.53
C SER A 1011 29.15 -24.38 -21.56
N ALA A 1012 30.24 -23.63 -21.40
CA ALA A 1012 31.59 -24.20 -21.39
C ALA A 1012 31.84 -25.09 -20.16
N ALA A 1013 31.33 -24.68 -18.99
CA ALA A 1013 31.37 -25.51 -17.78
C ALA A 1013 30.64 -26.84 -18.01
N ALA A 1014 29.42 -26.81 -18.56
CA ALA A 1014 28.64 -28.02 -18.79
C ALA A 1014 29.33 -29.00 -19.76
N LYS A 1015 29.92 -28.50 -20.85
CA LYS A 1015 30.73 -29.31 -21.78
C LYS A 1015 31.94 -29.95 -21.10
N LYS A 1016 32.67 -29.17 -20.29
CA LYS A 1016 33.90 -29.62 -19.64
C LYS A 1016 33.63 -30.63 -18.52
N LEU A 1017 32.52 -30.46 -17.80
CA LEU A 1017 32.11 -31.33 -16.71
C LEU A 1017 31.32 -32.56 -17.17
N GLY A 1018 30.71 -32.52 -18.35
CA GLY A 1018 29.94 -33.64 -18.90
C GLY A 1018 28.60 -33.89 -18.19
N CYS A 1019 28.04 -32.88 -17.52
CA CYS A 1019 26.76 -32.95 -16.80
C CYS A 1019 25.94 -31.66 -17.00
N THR A 1020 24.69 -31.67 -16.55
CA THR A 1020 23.84 -30.46 -16.55
C THR A 1020 24.37 -29.46 -15.53
N VAL A 1021 24.49 -28.18 -15.92
CA VAL A 1021 24.96 -27.09 -15.05
C VAL A 1021 23.88 -26.03 -14.94
N VAL A 1022 23.58 -25.61 -13.70
CA VAL A 1022 22.64 -24.52 -13.41
C VAL A 1022 23.40 -23.36 -12.80
N GLY A 1023 23.57 -22.30 -13.59
CA GLY A 1023 24.24 -21.07 -13.21
C GLY A 1023 23.25 -19.95 -12.88
N THR A 1024 23.20 -19.53 -11.63
CA THR A 1024 22.23 -18.55 -11.13
C THR A 1024 22.90 -17.24 -10.75
N ASN A 1025 22.38 -16.11 -11.24
CA ASN A 1025 22.91 -14.77 -11.00
C ASN A 1025 21.87 -13.87 -10.32
N SER A 1026 22.33 -12.89 -9.54
CA SER A 1026 21.47 -11.86 -8.96
C SER A 1026 21.03 -10.85 -10.02
N ILE A 1027 20.02 -10.04 -9.69
CA ILE A 1027 19.56 -8.90 -10.50
C ILE A 1027 19.58 -7.62 -9.64
N GLY A 1028 19.87 -6.48 -10.26
CA GLY A 1028 19.83 -5.17 -9.60
C GLY A 1028 21.19 -4.47 -9.54
N SER A 1029 21.27 -3.41 -8.74
CA SER A 1029 22.48 -2.58 -8.58
C SER A 1029 23.24 -2.95 -7.32
N ILE A 1030 24.56 -2.95 -7.41
CA ILE A 1030 25.46 -3.02 -6.26
C ILE A 1030 25.51 -1.63 -5.64
N SER A 1031 25.02 -1.51 -4.41
CA SER A 1031 24.85 -0.25 -3.70
C SER A 1031 26.00 0.06 -2.74
N SER A 1032 26.81 -0.95 -2.39
CA SER A 1032 27.88 -0.84 -1.39
C SER A 1032 29.15 -1.59 -1.81
N GLY A 1033 30.31 -1.16 -1.30
CA GLY A 1033 31.60 -1.83 -1.52
C GLY A 1033 32.35 -1.41 -2.79
N PRO A 1034 33.46 -2.10 -3.12
CA PRO A 1034 34.36 -1.71 -4.22
C PRO A 1034 33.70 -1.71 -5.62
N TRP A 1035 32.53 -2.33 -5.75
CA TRP A 1035 31.75 -2.42 -6.98
C TRP A 1035 30.47 -1.57 -6.93
N GLN A 1036 30.37 -0.62 -6.01
CA GLN A 1036 29.25 0.31 -5.93
C GLN A 1036 29.00 1.00 -7.29
N GLY A 1037 27.73 1.03 -7.71
CA GLY A 1037 27.31 1.60 -9.00
C GLY A 1037 27.37 0.62 -10.18
N MET A 1038 27.87 -0.60 -9.97
CA MET A 1038 27.79 -1.68 -10.95
C MET A 1038 26.42 -2.36 -10.89
N ILE A 1039 26.06 -3.11 -11.92
CA ILE A 1039 24.81 -3.87 -11.96
C ILE A 1039 25.08 -5.36 -12.16
N TYR A 1040 24.31 -6.19 -11.46
CA TYR A 1040 24.06 -7.57 -11.89
C TYR A 1040 23.07 -7.49 -13.07
N GLY A 1041 23.60 -7.28 -14.26
CA GLY A 1041 22.81 -7.49 -15.48
C GLY A 1041 22.93 -8.95 -15.93
N GLY A 1042 22.07 -9.38 -16.85
CA GLY A 1042 22.17 -10.68 -17.52
C GLY A 1042 21.26 -11.76 -16.95
N GLN A 1043 21.12 -12.83 -17.72
CA GLN A 1043 20.25 -13.95 -17.43
C GLN A 1043 21.00 -15.04 -16.67
N SER A 1044 20.34 -15.70 -15.73
CA SER A 1044 20.71 -17.01 -15.23
C SER A 1044 20.48 -18.06 -16.33
N TYR A 1045 21.28 -19.12 -16.36
CA TYR A 1045 21.20 -20.15 -17.40
C TYR A 1045 21.31 -21.55 -16.82
N ALA A 1046 20.56 -22.49 -17.38
CA ALA A 1046 20.83 -23.91 -17.27
C ALA A 1046 21.27 -24.45 -18.62
N CYS A 1047 22.36 -25.23 -18.64
CA CYS A 1047 22.88 -25.88 -19.83
C CYS A 1047 22.96 -27.38 -19.63
N ASP A 1048 22.63 -28.16 -20.66
CA ASP A 1048 22.84 -29.61 -20.64
C ASP A 1048 24.33 -29.97 -20.82
N LYS A 1049 24.67 -31.26 -20.73
CA LYS A 1049 26.04 -31.76 -20.88
C LYS A 1049 26.68 -31.48 -22.25
N SER A 1050 25.88 -31.20 -23.28
CA SER A 1050 26.37 -30.79 -24.61
C SER A 1050 26.71 -29.29 -24.63
N GLY A 1051 26.35 -28.57 -23.57
CA GLY A 1051 26.45 -27.13 -23.41
C GLY A 1051 25.33 -26.35 -24.07
N ASP A 1052 24.24 -27.01 -24.45
CA ASP A 1052 23.07 -26.34 -25.01
C ASP A 1052 22.21 -25.77 -23.89
N VAL A 1053 21.70 -24.54 -24.07
CA VAL A 1053 20.84 -23.89 -23.08
C VAL A 1053 19.49 -24.60 -23.05
N ILE A 1054 19.10 -25.06 -21.86
CA ILE A 1054 17.82 -25.74 -21.62
C ILE A 1054 16.86 -24.89 -20.79
N ALA A 1055 17.36 -23.88 -20.08
CA ALA A 1055 16.54 -22.84 -19.44
C ALA A 1055 17.34 -21.53 -19.29
N SER A 1056 16.63 -20.40 -19.29
CA SER A 1056 17.23 -19.08 -19.03
C SER A 1056 16.24 -18.19 -18.28
N GLY A 1057 16.72 -17.46 -17.27
CA GLY A 1057 15.93 -16.40 -16.62
C GLY A 1057 15.70 -15.20 -17.54
N LYS A 1058 14.79 -14.31 -17.17
CA LYS A 1058 14.61 -13.02 -17.88
C LYS A 1058 15.88 -12.16 -17.85
N ASP A 1059 16.09 -11.35 -18.87
CA ASP A 1059 17.22 -10.42 -18.87
C ASP A 1059 16.91 -9.24 -17.94
N ARG A 1060 17.81 -8.99 -16.97
CA ARG A 1060 17.74 -7.84 -16.03
C ARG A 1060 16.46 -7.73 -15.20
N ASP A 1061 15.68 -8.80 -15.09
CA ASP A 1061 14.44 -8.84 -14.31
C ASP A 1061 14.43 -10.06 -13.39
N VAL A 1062 13.70 -10.00 -12.29
CA VAL A 1062 13.56 -11.14 -11.38
C VAL A 1062 12.77 -12.26 -12.05
N ASP A 1063 13.17 -13.51 -11.83
CA ASP A 1063 12.46 -14.63 -12.44
C ASP A 1063 12.63 -15.95 -11.68
N VAL A 1064 11.63 -16.81 -11.85
CA VAL A 1064 11.67 -18.20 -11.41
C VAL A 1064 11.34 -19.06 -12.62
N VAL A 1065 12.31 -19.87 -13.06
CA VAL A 1065 12.17 -20.72 -14.25
C VAL A 1065 12.35 -22.17 -13.87
N VAL A 1066 11.28 -22.96 -13.95
CA VAL A 1066 11.29 -24.40 -13.67
C VAL A 1066 11.46 -25.20 -14.96
N PHE A 1067 12.39 -26.15 -14.95
CA PHE A 1067 12.69 -27.01 -16.09
C PHE A 1067 13.05 -28.43 -15.65
N ASP A 1068 12.88 -29.37 -16.58
CA ASP A 1068 13.14 -30.79 -16.34
C ASP A 1068 14.60 -31.16 -16.64
N VAL A 1069 15.26 -31.76 -15.66
CA VAL A 1069 16.58 -32.39 -15.83
C VAL A 1069 16.34 -33.87 -16.16
N LYS A 1070 16.52 -34.23 -17.44
CA LYS A 1070 16.33 -35.60 -17.93
C LYS A 1070 17.36 -36.54 -17.28
N LYS A 1071 16.90 -37.51 -16.47
CA LYS A 1071 17.70 -38.69 -16.11
C LYS A 1071 17.91 -39.52 -17.38
N LYS A 1072 19.16 -39.82 -17.73
CA LYS A 1072 19.48 -40.94 -18.60
C LYS A 1072 20.04 -42.07 -17.76
#